data_AF-A0A292EBV2-F1
#
_entry.id   AF-A0A292EBV2-F1
#
_cell.length_a   1.000
_cell.length_b   1.000
_cell.length_c   1.000
_cell.angle_alpha   90.00
_cell.angle_beta   90.00
_cell.angle_gamma   90.00
#
_symmetry.space_group_name_H-M   'P 1'
#
loop_
_entity.id
_entity.type
_entity.pdbx_description
1 polymer ?
#
loop_
_entity_poly.entity_id
_entity_poly.type
_entity_poly.pdbx_seq_one_letter_code
_entity_poly.pdbx_strand_id
1 'polypeptide(L)'
;MRILTPASPEQALSLAASHPGTFRFVAGGTALQLEWAKGLPKPEAMINLSRLPGMSGIETSPQGIRIGALASLNNLIAAPAIASGLPLLHAALKVVAGPSVRNLATIGGNIAGRTGCLLPALLTLDAGLEIATPSGPAILSLEDWLARPADPLAFLAAVHIAPQDAADRHVFRKTGLRAAFTPSVINAAARLTVANGVVSQARLAVGGGVVPPARLKTAETLLSGQPLAHIDWTALHACLLDTIIAPDDDFRTGAYRRRVAANAIVHGLGGRLPGRSLFPAARPLEPAEGLADETELSHALEPARWHVRPDARPKIRGEMAYLTDRREDDMLVGRILRAGIPHAKILSIDTSAAEALPGVAAVVTHRDVKGLNGFGIVVQDQPAMCRDKVRYRGDTVAAVAAVDAETAEKALSLIRVDYKPLPPVDDMEKALAAETPLVHEQGNLQRELFFHRGDIEQGFAAATHIIEDTYVTPRQMHGFMETEGGYAFVEPDGTLNVFAGGQHGGRDRLQLSRILDLPEEKIRVVTSPTGGAFGGKDELSIQPALALLALKAGKPVRLQLSRAESVLAGQKRNPMTIRMRTACDADGMLIAQEVEVLADAGAYASLGPGVLETAMEHATGPYEAPHISTHGRLVYTNNGNCGAFRGFGANQMTYAVECQMDRLAKLCGLSPFEIRARNMRVPGTPGYLGQEVSKSERVVEMLAAARASDIWTKPQGISDDGEWITGTGMAMNYQGNGLGSVIPDPAGGRLALTKDGFIEGAYGLDEMGQGLLPLIQATVSAELGCARNDVKPLIGDTRLAPESGSTTASRGTYVVWASAKKAAPEFSAKIRAAAGEILGRDPETLAFAPGGLAERGSNSGEILISYRDLADNIPEADLPSVTVAYEFPKTDYSAANARYIFAFGAALARVAVSRVTGEIRVLDLHQHSAAGPVMDLAAYLGQLEGGAVQGLGFTLTEDAPMRDCFYLTANLDTYMLPGIQDAPKTMRIFALEGLDPGDDLGPRGSGELGIGAVTPAIANAVAAAIGHWPVTTPVPPASILAVLELPA
;
A
#
# COMPACT_ATOMS: atom_id res chain seq x y z
N MET A 1 -27.73 8.73 21.97
CA MET A 1 -26.65 9.41 22.71
C MET A 1 -26.88 10.90 22.65
N ARG A 2 -27.01 11.58 23.80
CA ARG A 2 -27.23 13.03 23.93
C ARG A 2 -25.89 13.74 24.15
N ILE A 3 -25.72 14.95 23.59
CA ILE A 3 -24.52 15.78 23.84
C ILE A 3 -24.92 16.94 24.75
N LEU A 4 -24.28 17.04 25.92
CA LEU A 4 -24.54 18.03 26.96
C LEU A 4 -23.35 18.99 27.05
N THR A 5 -23.58 20.30 27.07
CA THR A 5 -22.50 21.31 27.06
C THR A 5 -22.58 22.18 28.32
N PRO A 6 -21.80 21.90 29.37
CA PRO A 6 -21.76 22.72 30.58
C PRO A 6 -21.09 24.09 30.34
N ALA A 7 -21.49 25.08 31.12
CA ALA A 7 -20.91 26.42 31.18
C ALA A 7 -19.83 26.57 32.26
N SER A 8 -19.81 25.68 33.27
CA SER A 8 -18.80 25.66 34.33
C SER A 8 -18.41 24.24 34.74
N PRO A 9 -17.25 24.05 35.42
CA PRO A 9 -16.86 22.77 35.97
C PRO A 9 -17.90 22.15 36.91
N GLU A 10 -18.53 22.96 37.76
CA GLU A 10 -19.57 22.54 38.71
C GLU A 10 -20.81 22.03 37.97
N GLN A 11 -21.20 22.70 36.89
CA GLN A 11 -22.30 22.25 36.04
C GLN A 11 -21.94 20.93 35.33
N ALA A 12 -20.69 20.76 34.89
CA ALA A 12 -20.23 19.51 34.28
C ALA A 12 -20.35 18.33 35.25
N LEU A 13 -19.95 18.51 36.51
CA LEU A 13 -20.09 17.52 37.58
C LEU A 13 -21.56 17.22 37.91
N SER A 14 -22.42 18.24 37.95
CA SER A 14 -23.86 18.08 38.17
C SER A 14 -24.52 17.27 37.03
N LEU A 15 -24.18 17.55 35.77
CA LEU A 15 -24.65 16.78 34.62
C LEU A 15 -24.18 15.33 34.68
N ALA A 16 -22.93 15.08 35.09
CA ALA A 16 -22.39 13.73 35.28
C ALA A 16 -23.15 12.96 36.37
N ALA A 17 -23.37 13.60 37.53
CA ALA A 17 -24.12 13.02 38.63
C ALA A 17 -25.58 12.67 38.25
N SER A 18 -26.18 13.41 37.31
CA SER A 18 -27.54 13.14 36.82
C SER A 18 -27.64 11.97 35.81
N HIS A 19 -26.53 11.37 35.39
CA HIS A 19 -26.48 10.26 34.42
C HIS A 19 -25.58 9.09 34.88
N PRO A 20 -25.74 8.57 36.11
CA PRO A 20 -24.77 7.66 36.72
C PRO A 20 -24.56 6.38 35.88
N GLY A 21 -23.30 6.09 35.55
CA GLY A 21 -22.93 4.89 34.77
C GLY A 21 -23.29 4.95 33.28
N THR A 22 -23.96 6.01 32.81
CA THR A 22 -24.38 6.16 31.40
C THR A 22 -23.85 7.43 30.74
N PHE A 23 -22.86 8.10 31.35
CA PHE A 23 -22.23 9.31 30.81
C PHE A 23 -20.75 9.14 30.47
N ARG A 24 -20.21 10.10 29.71
CA ARG A 24 -18.78 10.26 29.50
C ARG A 24 -18.38 11.71 29.29
N PHE A 25 -17.32 12.16 29.96
CA PHE A 25 -16.68 13.44 29.63
C PHE A 25 -15.92 13.35 28.30
N VAL A 26 -16.03 14.39 27.48
CA VAL A 26 -15.33 14.49 26.20
C VAL A 26 -14.75 15.89 26.01
N ALA A 27 -13.52 15.96 25.50
CA ALA A 27 -12.92 17.19 24.98
C ALA A 27 -12.65 17.01 23.47
N GLY A 28 -11.41 16.66 23.09
CA GLY A 28 -11.03 16.47 21.69
C GLY A 28 -11.69 15.28 20.97
N GLY A 29 -12.22 14.30 21.70
CA GLY A 29 -12.95 13.15 21.13
C GLY A 29 -12.15 12.19 20.23
N THR A 30 -10.84 12.38 20.10
CA THR A 30 -10.01 11.70 19.10
C THR A 30 -9.80 10.21 19.33
N ALA A 31 -10.06 9.69 20.54
CA ALA A 31 -9.96 8.27 20.88
C ALA A 31 -11.31 7.52 20.81
N LEU A 32 -12.43 8.23 20.76
CA LEU A 32 -13.77 7.63 20.92
C LEU A 32 -14.10 6.64 19.80
N GLN A 33 -13.76 6.98 18.56
CA GLN A 33 -14.03 6.09 17.42
C GLN A 33 -13.23 4.78 17.53
N LEU A 34 -11.98 4.85 18.00
CA LEU A 34 -11.14 3.66 18.21
C LEU A 34 -11.71 2.77 19.33
N GLU A 35 -12.22 3.37 20.39
CA GLU A 35 -12.84 2.66 21.49
C GLU A 35 -14.15 1.98 21.09
N TRP A 36 -15.00 2.66 20.32
CA TRP A 36 -16.21 2.06 19.77
C TRP A 36 -15.89 0.94 18.77
N ALA A 37 -14.83 1.10 17.96
CA ALA A 37 -14.35 0.04 17.08
C ALA A 37 -13.87 -1.19 17.86
N LYS A 38 -13.39 -1.01 19.10
CA LYS A 38 -13.05 -2.09 20.04
C LYS A 38 -14.28 -2.68 20.77
N GLY A 39 -15.49 -2.24 20.41
CA GLY A 39 -16.73 -2.74 21.02
C GLY A 39 -17.09 -2.08 22.35
N LEU A 40 -16.43 -0.99 22.76
CA LEU A 40 -16.83 -0.27 23.96
C LEU A 40 -18.21 0.39 23.77
N PRO A 41 -19.14 0.26 24.73
CA PRO A 41 -20.50 0.75 24.60
C PRO A 41 -20.53 2.28 24.46
N LYS A 42 -21.43 2.77 23.62
CA LYS A 42 -21.71 4.21 23.50
C LYS A 42 -22.47 4.66 24.76
N PRO A 43 -22.05 5.76 25.42
CA PRO A 43 -22.77 6.28 26.58
C PRO A 43 -24.14 6.84 26.15
N GLU A 44 -25.06 6.94 27.11
CA GLU A 44 -26.32 7.65 26.91
C GLU A 44 -26.08 9.16 26.74
N ALA A 45 -25.16 9.72 27.53
CA ALA A 45 -24.81 11.15 27.53
C ALA A 45 -23.31 11.39 27.33
N MET A 46 -22.95 12.33 26.46
CA MET A 46 -21.60 12.86 26.30
C MET A 46 -21.55 14.29 26.84
N ILE A 47 -20.74 14.53 27.86
CA ILE A 47 -20.56 15.85 28.48
C ILE A 47 -19.35 16.54 27.85
N ASN A 48 -19.61 17.52 27.01
CA ASN A 48 -18.62 18.22 26.20
C ASN A 48 -17.91 19.34 26.99
N LEU A 49 -16.69 19.06 27.44
CA LEU A 49 -15.85 19.98 28.19
C LEU A 49 -15.16 21.04 27.31
N SER A 50 -15.14 20.90 25.98
CA SER A 50 -14.29 21.69 25.07
C SER A 50 -14.48 23.22 25.13
N ARG A 51 -15.57 23.70 25.75
CA ARG A 51 -15.92 25.12 25.85
C ARG A 51 -15.80 25.69 27.26
N LEU A 52 -15.31 24.92 28.24
CA LEU A 52 -15.17 25.43 29.61
C LEU A 52 -14.10 26.53 29.68
N PRO A 53 -14.42 27.70 30.25
CA PRO A 53 -13.49 28.82 30.33
C PRO A 53 -12.32 28.51 31.28
N GLY A 54 -11.16 29.14 31.03
CA GLY A 54 -9.98 29.04 31.92
C GLY A 54 -9.22 27.71 31.88
N MET A 55 -9.67 26.74 31.07
CA MET A 55 -9.07 25.39 31.01
C MET A 55 -8.22 25.14 29.76
N SER A 56 -7.96 26.14 28.91
CA SER A 56 -7.15 26.01 27.69
C SER A 56 -5.85 26.84 27.70
N GLY A 57 -5.65 27.67 28.72
CA GLY A 57 -4.52 28.60 28.82
C GLY A 57 -3.19 27.96 29.21
N ILE A 58 -2.11 28.72 29.04
CA ILE A 58 -0.76 28.40 29.52
C ILE A 58 -0.30 29.59 30.35
N GLU A 59 0.01 29.36 31.61
CA GLU A 59 0.43 30.39 32.57
C GLU A 59 1.83 30.05 33.09
N THR A 60 2.74 31.02 33.07
CA THR A 60 4.11 30.86 33.54
C THR A 60 4.31 31.63 34.84
N SER A 61 4.95 31.00 35.83
CA SER A 61 5.32 31.58 37.11
C SER A 61 6.73 31.14 37.52
N PRO A 62 7.36 31.78 38.51
CA PRO A 62 8.63 31.30 39.07
C PRO A 62 8.55 29.86 39.61
N GLN A 63 7.36 29.42 40.03
CA GLN A 63 7.10 28.08 40.57
C GLN A 63 6.90 27.02 39.48
N GLY A 64 6.72 27.43 38.22
CA GLY A 64 6.52 26.52 37.09
C GLY A 64 5.45 26.99 36.10
N ILE A 65 5.06 26.06 35.23
CA ILE A 65 4.09 26.28 34.16
C ILE A 65 2.80 25.54 34.48
N ARG A 66 1.69 26.26 34.45
CA ARG A 66 0.33 25.71 34.53
C ARG A 66 -0.24 25.61 33.11
N ILE A 67 -0.68 24.42 32.73
CA ILE A 67 -1.25 24.11 31.41
C ILE A 67 -2.69 23.66 31.60
N GLY A 68 -3.65 24.39 31.06
CA GLY A 68 -5.05 24.00 31.08
C GLY A 68 -5.29 22.66 30.37
N ALA A 69 -6.15 21.80 30.95
CA ALA A 69 -6.40 20.44 30.45
C ALA A 69 -7.02 20.37 29.03
N LEU A 70 -7.64 21.46 28.57
CA LEU A 70 -8.20 21.62 27.23
C LEU A 70 -7.22 22.25 26.23
N ALA A 71 -6.00 22.58 26.64
CA ALA A 71 -4.96 23.02 25.71
C ALA A 71 -4.71 21.90 24.69
N SER A 72 -4.89 22.22 23.40
CA SER A 72 -4.62 21.27 22.31
C SER A 72 -3.14 20.98 22.23
N LEU A 73 -2.77 19.77 21.79
CA LEU A 73 -1.36 19.40 21.65
C LEU A 73 -0.63 20.33 20.68
N ASN A 74 -1.31 20.82 19.63
CA ASN A 74 -0.71 21.76 18.69
C ASN A 74 -0.44 23.14 19.31
N ASN A 75 -1.33 23.65 20.17
CA ASN A 75 -1.10 24.90 20.88
C ASN A 75 0.12 24.80 21.81
N LEU A 76 0.33 23.64 22.44
CA LEU A 76 1.50 23.39 23.28
C LEU A 76 2.80 23.33 22.48
N ILE A 77 2.78 22.77 21.26
CA ILE A 77 3.96 22.77 20.36
C ILE A 77 4.37 24.18 19.99
N ALA A 78 3.40 25.05 19.71
CA ALA A 78 3.63 26.43 19.28
C ALA A 78 4.00 27.38 20.44
N ALA A 79 3.76 26.99 21.70
CA ALA A 79 3.95 27.85 22.86
C ALA A 79 5.44 28.01 23.25
N PRO A 80 6.00 29.24 23.22
CA PRO A 80 7.40 29.47 23.60
C PRO A 80 7.73 29.05 25.03
N ALA A 81 6.78 29.22 25.95
CA ALA A 81 6.92 28.80 27.35
C ALA A 81 7.15 27.29 27.48
N ILE A 82 6.53 26.47 26.62
CA ILE A 82 6.71 25.02 26.60
C ILE A 82 8.03 24.67 25.91
N ALA A 83 8.32 25.27 24.75
CA ALA A 83 9.53 24.98 23.99
C ALA A 83 10.82 25.25 24.76
N SER A 84 10.86 26.35 25.52
CA SER A 84 12.03 26.77 26.30
C SER A 84 12.01 26.25 27.74
N GLY A 85 10.85 26.29 28.40
CA GLY A 85 10.73 25.93 29.82
C GLY A 85 10.57 24.44 30.08
N LEU A 86 10.15 23.65 29.09
CA LEU A 86 9.89 22.21 29.20
C LEU A 86 10.34 21.44 27.94
N PRO A 87 11.62 21.50 27.54
CA PRO A 87 12.11 20.90 26.30
C PRO A 87 11.83 19.38 26.20
N LEU A 88 11.80 18.63 27.32
CA LEU A 88 11.41 17.21 27.29
C LEU A 88 9.95 17.01 26.85
N LEU A 89 9.02 17.81 27.38
CA LEU A 89 7.61 17.77 26.98
C LEU A 89 7.46 18.23 25.52
N HIS A 90 8.19 19.27 25.12
CA HIS A 90 8.18 19.76 23.74
C HIS A 90 8.67 18.68 22.75
N ALA A 91 9.74 17.96 23.10
CA ALA A 91 10.22 16.81 22.33
C ALA A 91 9.15 15.73 22.17
N ALA A 92 8.44 15.39 23.26
CA ALA A 92 7.36 14.42 23.24
C ALA A 92 6.17 14.85 22.35
N LEU A 93 5.75 16.11 22.46
CA LEU A 93 4.62 16.65 21.70
C LEU A 93 4.85 16.59 20.18
N LYS A 94 6.08 16.81 19.71
CA LYS A 94 6.42 16.81 18.28
C LYS A 94 6.23 15.44 17.59
N VAL A 95 6.37 14.35 18.34
CA VAL A 95 6.31 12.98 17.80
C VAL A 95 5.00 12.23 18.13
N VAL A 96 4.15 12.80 18.98
CA VAL A 96 2.85 12.23 19.34
C VAL A 96 1.74 12.69 18.39
N ALA A 97 0.94 11.73 17.93
CA ALA A 97 -0.19 11.90 17.02
C ALA A 97 0.15 12.54 15.65
N GLY A 98 -0.85 12.65 14.76
CA GLY A 98 -0.76 13.40 13.50
C GLY A 98 -1.22 14.86 13.65
N PRO A 99 -0.89 15.76 12.71
CA PRO A 99 -1.30 17.17 12.78
C PRO A 99 -2.80 17.38 13.01
N SER A 100 -3.66 16.67 12.26
CA SER A 100 -5.12 16.73 12.40
C SER A 100 -5.59 16.30 13.80
N VAL A 101 -5.01 15.23 14.33
CA VAL A 101 -5.31 14.75 15.70
C VAL A 101 -4.82 15.75 16.74
N ARG A 102 -3.63 16.33 16.60
CA ARG A 102 -3.07 17.30 17.56
C ARG A 102 -3.87 18.60 17.67
N ASN A 103 -4.60 18.98 16.61
CA ASN A 103 -5.48 20.15 16.63
C ASN A 103 -6.69 19.96 17.55
N LEU A 104 -7.13 18.72 17.74
CA LEU A 104 -8.30 18.38 18.57
C LEU A 104 -7.92 17.76 19.92
N ALA A 105 -6.93 16.87 19.93
CA ALA A 105 -6.45 16.18 21.12
C ALA A 105 -5.91 17.19 22.13
N THR A 106 -6.31 17.04 23.39
CA THR A 106 -5.88 17.90 24.49
C THR A 106 -4.92 17.15 25.42
N ILE A 107 -4.10 17.89 26.17
CA ILE A 107 -3.22 17.29 27.19
C ILE A 107 -4.04 16.53 28.25
N GLY A 108 -5.19 17.09 28.66
CA GLY A 108 -6.12 16.44 29.59
C GLY A 108 -6.70 15.15 29.03
N GLY A 109 -7.09 15.12 27.75
CA GLY A 109 -7.54 13.89 27.09
C GLY A 109 -6.46 12.81 27.05
N ASN A 110 -5.19 13.20 26.86
CA ASN A 110 -4.06 12.28 26.87
C ASN A 110 -3.86 11.65 28.26
N ILE A 111 -3.98 12.43 29.33
CA ILE A 111 -3.82 11.97 30.72
C ILE A 111 -5.04 11.17 31.20
N ALA A 112 -6.25 11.67 30.94
CA ALA A 112 -7.51 11.02 31.33
C ALA A 112 -7.68 9.64 30.69
N GLY A 113 -7.10 9.42 29.50
CA GLY A 113 -7.05 8.11 28.86
C GLY A 113 -6.14 7.09 29.57
N ARG A 114 -5.30 7.52 30.52
CA ARG A 114 -4.39 6.70 31.37
C ARG A 114 -3.35 5.83 30.62
N THR A 115 -3.41 5.76 29.31
CA THR A 115 -2.45 5.08 28.41
C THR A 115 -1.87 6.04 27.36
N GLY A 116 -2.05 7.34 27.57
CA GLY A 116 -1.62 8.39 26.66
C GLY A 116 -0.11 8.42 26.43
N CYS A 117 0.28 8.73 25.18
CA CYS A 117 1.69 8.70 24.77
C CYS A 117 2.58 9.74 25.47
N LEU A 118 2.02 10.80 26.08
CA LEU A 118 2.78 11.83 26.78
C LEU A 118 3.06 11.45 28.25
N LEU A 119 2.41 10.42 28.78
CA LEU A 119 2.52 10.04 30.19
C LEU A 119 3.95 9.79 30.64
N PRO A 120 4.84 9.13 29.86
CA PRO A 120 6.24 8.96 30.29
C PRO A 120 6.98 10.29 30.44
N ALA A 121 6.77 11.25 29.53
CA ALA A 121 7.38 12.57 29.64
C ALA A 121 6.85 13.32 30.87
N LEU A 122 5.54 13.27 31.12
CA LEU A 122 4.91 13.93 32.27
C LEU A 122 5.31 13.30 33.61
N LEU A 123 5.45 11.97 33.67
CA LEU A 123 5.98 11.26 34.84
C LEU A 123 7.43 11.61 35.11
N THR A 124 8.23 11.79 34.04
CA THR A 124 9.63 12.20 34.14
C THR A 124 9.77 13.65 34.63
N LEU A 125 8.76 14.49 34.36
CA LEU A 125 8.70 15.88 34.77
C LEU A 125 7.98 16.10 36.11
N ASP A 126 7.63 15.04 36.84
CA ASP A 126 6.93 15.12 38.13
C ASP A 126 5.63 15.95 38.06
N ALA A 127 4.86 15.79 36.97
CA ALA A 127 3.67 16.59 36.73
C ALA A 127 2.61 16.45 37.84
N GLY A 128 2.12 17.59 38.32
CA GLY A 128 0.94 17.70 39.19
C GLY A 128 -0.33 17.95 38.38
N LEU A 129 -1.47 17.51 38.90
CA LEU A 129 -2.77 17.56 38.23
C LEU A 129 -3.78 18.30 39.11
N GLU A 130 -4.38 19.37 38.58
CA GLU A 130 -5.62 19.94 39.13
C GLU A 130 -6.80 19.12 38.62
N ILE A 131 -7.58 18.53 39.52
CA ILE A 131 -8.78 17.75 39.19
C ILE A 131 -10.03 18.39 39.80
N ALA A 132 -11.11 18.39 39.04
CA ALA A 132 -12.44 18.74 39.51
C ALA A 132 -13.16 17.47 39.97
N THR A 133 -13.63 17.44 41.22
CA THR A 133 -14.37 16.32 41.81
C THR A 133 -15.65 16.81 42.48
N PRO A 134 -16.64 15.93 42.75
CA PRO A 134 -17.84 16.31 43.51
C PRO A 134 -17.54 16.88 44.91
N SER A 135 -16.40 16.51 45.52
CA SER A 135 -15.96 17.00 46.83
C SER A 135 -15.20 18.33 46.77
N GLY A 136 -15.01 18.89 45.58
CA GLY A 136 -14.24 20.10 45.32
C GLY A 136 -12.98 19.85 44.49
N PRO A 137 -12.27 20.93 44.11
CA PRO A 137 -11.00 20.81 43.39
C PRO A 137 -9.93 20.18 44.28
N ALA A 138 -9.10 19.32 43.69
CA ALA A 138 -7.95 18.72 44.37
C ALA A 138 -6.71 18.76 43.48
N ILE A 139 -5.53 18.72 44.11
CA ILE A 139 -4.24 18.59 43.42
C ILE A 139 -3.64 17.23 43.78
N LEU A 140 -3.25 16.46 42.76
CA LEU A 140 -2.60 15.16 42.91
C LEU A 140 -1.35 15.09 42.03
N SER A 141 -0.37 14.28 42.41
CA SER A 141 0.69 13.92 41.46
C SER A 141 0.12 13.04 40.34
N LEU A 142 0.73 13.07 39.15
CA LEU A 142 0.36 12.16 38.07
C LEU A 142 0.55 10.69 38.48
N GLU A 143 1.57 10.38 39.28
CA GLU A 143 1.80 9.02 39.79
C GLU A 143 0.64 8.56 40.69
N ASP A 144 0.20 9.41 41.63
CA ASP A 144 -0.95 9.11 42.49
C ASP A 144 -2.25 8.95 41.69
N TRP A 145 -2.47 9.78 40.67
CA TRP A 145 -3.61 9.66 39.78
C TRP A 145 -3.63 8.31 39.03
N LEU A 146 -2.47 7.86 38.55
CA LEU A 146 -2.32 6.59 37.85
C LEU A 146 -2.40 5.36 38.79
N ALA A 147 -2.04 5.53 40.07
CA ALA A 147 -2.16 4.47 41.08
C ALA A 147 -3.61 4.26 41.58
N ARG A 148 -4.45 5.30 41.53
CA ARG A 148 -5.86 5.23 41.94
C ARG A 148 -6.75 4.66 40.83
N PRO A 149 -7.84 3.93 41.18
CA PRO A 149 -8.89 3.59 40.22
C PRO A 149 -9.45 4.84 39.53
N ALA A 150 -9.89 4.69 38.28
CA ALA A 150 -10.52 5.79 37.56
C ALA A 150 -11.85 6.19 38.24
N ASP A 151 -11.95 7.45 38.66
CA ASP A 151 -13.20 8.04 39.14
C ASP A 151 -13.96 8.63 37.95
N PRO A 152 -15.12 8.05 37.54
CA PRO A 152 -15.87 8.56 36.40
C PRO A 152 -16.40 9.98 36.63
N LEU A 153 -16.57 10.40 37.88
CA LEU A 153 -17.07 11.73 38.24
C LEU A 153 -15.96 12.79 38.35
N ALA A 154 -14.69 12.43 38.16
CA ALA A 154 -13.59 13.36 38.17
C ALA A 154 -13.11 13.69 36.74
N PHE A 155 -12.72 14.94 36.51
CA PHE A 155 -12.01 15.33 35.28
C PHE A 155 -10.89 16.33 35.55
N LEU A 156 -9.94 16.42 34.62
CA LEU A 156 -8.76 17.28 34.72
C LEU A 156 -9.10 18.74 34.39
N ALA A 157 -8.67 19.65 35.26
CA ALA A 157 -8.75 21.09 35.04
C ALA A 157 -7.45 21.65 34.45
N ALA A 158 -6.28 21.26 35.00
CA ALA A 158 -4.96 21.69 34.54
C ALA A 158 -3.84 20.72 34.95
N VAL A 159 -2.65 20.96 34.40
CA VAL A 159 -1.40 20.25 34.66
C VAL A 159 -0.33 21.26 35.10
N HIS A 160 0.39 20.97 36.18
CA HIS A 160 1.45 21.79 36.73
C HIS A 160 2.79 21.10 36.55
N ILE A 161 3.76 21.83 36.00
CA ILE A 161 5.09 21.28 35.76
C ILE A 161 6.15 22.31 36.17
N ALA A 162 7.09 21.88 37.01
CA ALA A 162 8.22 22.72 37.39
C ALA A 162 9.12 23.02 36.17
N PRO A 163 9.82 24.17 36.14
CA PRO A 163 10.72 24.48 35.04
C PRO A 163 11.80 23.40 34.89
N GLN A 164 12.16 23.12 33.65
CA GLN A 164 13.29 22.24 33.34
C GLN A 164 14.57 23.07 33.18
N ASP A 165 15.69 22.58 33.71
CA ASP A 165 16.97 23.26 33.58
C ASP A 165 17.54 23.00 32.18
N ALA A 166 18.13 24.03 31.55
CA ALA A 166 18.76 23.90 30.25
C ALA A 166 19.97 22.95 30.27
N ALA A 167 20.62 22.76 31.43
CA ALA A 167 21.72 21.82 31.63
C ALA A 167 21.26 20.36 31.80
N ASP A 168 19.96 20.09 31.93
CA ASP A 168 19.46 18.74 32.11
C ASP A 168 19.68 17.88 30.87
N ARG A 169 20.30 16.70 31.07
CA ARG A 169 20.30 15.67 30.03
C ARG A 169 18.94 15.00 30.00
N HIS A 170 18.30 14.95 28.83
CA HIS A 170 16.99 14.34 28.72
C HIS A 170 16.80 13.65 27.38
N VAL A 171 15.92 12.65 27.37
CA VAL A 171 15.49 11.96 26.16
C VAL A 171 14.01 11.67 26.26
N PHE A 172 13.30 11.84 25.14
CA PHE A 172 12.02 11.21 24.90
C PHE A 172 12.11 10.43 23.58
N ARG A 173 11.76 9.16 23.61
CA ARG A 173 11.66 8.32 22.41
C ARG A 173 10.29 7.68 22.36
N LYS A 174 9.57 7.92 21.27
CA LYS A 174 8.40 7.13 20.89
C LYS A 174 8.83 6.10 19.86
N THR A 175 8.63 4.82 20.17
CA THR A 175 8.82 3.72 19.21
C THR A 175 7.45 3.25 18.77
N GLY A 176 7.22 3.15 17.46
CA GLY A 176 5.96 2.72 16.86
C GLY A 176 6.13 1.57 15.89
N LEU A 177 5.09 1.29 15.09
CA LEU A 177 5.13 0.26 14.04
C LEU A 177 5.75 0.75 12.72
N ARG A 178 5.96 2.07 12.59
CA ARG A 178 6.64 2.78 11.49
C ARG A 178 7.21 4.12 11.98
N ALA A 179 7.78 4.95 11.11
CA ALA A 179 8.53 6.15 11.51
C ALA A 179 7.67 7.20 12.23
N ALA A 180 6.41 7.39 11.81
CA ALA A 180 5.51 8.38 12.41
C ALA A 180 4.03 7.97 12.32
N PHE A 181 3.15 8.76 12.94
CA PHE A 181 1.68 8.63 12.84
C PHE A 181 1.17 7.19 13.05
N THR A 182 1.70 6.56 14.08
CA THR A 182 1.49 5.15 14.39
C THR A 182 1.16 4.97 15.88
N PRO A 183 0.42 3.91 16.27
CA PRO A 183 0.32 3.47 17.65
C PRO A 183 1.70 3.26 18.29
N SER A 184 1.78 3.48 19.60
CA SER A 184 3.04 3.29 20.32
C SER A 184 3.26 1.81 20.59
N VAL A 185 4.45 1.33 20.22
CA VAL A 185 4.99 0.07 20.74
C VAL A 185 5.45 0.31 22.18
N ILE A 186 6.30 1.30 22.40
CA ILE A 186 6.67 1.75 23.74
C ILE A 186 7.26 3.14 23.64
N ASN A 187 6.97 3.97 24.63
CA ASN A 187 7.58 5.27 24.81
C ASN A 187 8.48 5.21 26.03
N ALA A 188 9.66 5.82 25.92
CA ALA A 188 10.62 5.92 27.00
C ALA A 188 11.03 7.38 27.18
N ALA A 189 11.11 7.81 28.43
CA ALA A 189 11.52 9.16 28.80
C ALA A 189 12.51 9.11 29.96
N ALA A 190 13.51 9.98 29.92
CA ALA A 190 14.45 10.13 31.03
C ALA A 190 14.95 11.56 31.13
N ARG A 191 15.28 11.98 32.35
CA ARG A 191 15.89 13.27 32.69
C ARG A 191 16.92 13.06 33.81
N LEU A 192 18.12 13.62 33.61
CA LEU A 192 19.16 13.74 34.62
C LEU A 192 19.42 15.21 34.89
N THR A 193 19.25 15.62 36.14
CA THR A 193 19.71 16.92 36.62
C THR A 193 21.11 16.78 37.16
N VAL A 194 22.03 17.58 36.62
CA VAL A 194 23.46 17.48 36.91
C VAL A 194 23.91 18.77 37.60
N ALA A 195 24.40 18.64 38.82
CA ALA A 195 25.01 19.73 39.58
C ALA A 195 26.49 19.38 39.84
N ASN A 196 27.40 20.26 39.41
CA ASN A 196 28.85 20.07 39.58
C ASN A 196 29.37 18.72 39.06
N GLY A 197 28.82 18.22 37.94
CA GLY A 197 29.21 16.94 37.34
C GLY A 197 28.62 15.70 38.03
N VAL A 198 27.79 15.85 39.06
CA VAL A 198 27.10 14.77 39.77
C VAL A 198 25.62 14.81 39.45
N VAL A 199 25.00 13.64 39.24
CA VAL A 199 23.56 13.52 39.03
C VAL A 199 22.84 13.77 40.37
N SER A 200 22.26 14.95 40.54
CA SER A 200 21.50 15.28 41.75
C SER A 200 20.12 14.64 41.76
N GLN A 201 19.54 14.42 40.57
CA GLN A 201 18.23 13.79 40.41
C GLN A 201 18.16 13.02 39.09
N ALA A 202 17.64 11.79 39.14
CA ALA A 202 17.27 11.00 37.97
C ALA A 202 15.76 10.70 37.99
N ARG A 203 15.10 10.91 36.84
CA ARG A 203 13.69 10.57 36.57
C ARG A 203 13.64 9.76 35.29
N LEU A 204 13.10 8.55 35.34
CA LEU A 204 13.00 7.64 34.20
C LEU A 204 11.59 7.05 34.17
N ALA A 205 10.97 7.03 32.99
CA ALA A 205 9.63 6.47 32.82
C ALA A 205 9.44 5.78 31.48
N VAL A 206 8.52 4.83 31.46
CA VAL A 206 8.04 4.13 30.26
C VAL A 206 6.53 4.14 30.22
N GLY A 207 5.96 3.84 29.05
CA GLY A 207 4.52 3.65 28.88
C GLY A 207 4.08 3.74 27.42
N GLY A 208 2.76 3.72 27.19
CA GLY A 208 2.14 3.91 25.89
C GLY A 208 1.79 2.59 25.20
N GLY A 209 0.70 2.62 24.41
CA GLY A 209 0.14 1.40 23.82
C GLY A 209 -0.35 0.46 24.92
N VAL A 210 0.07 -0.80 24.87
CA VAL A 210 -0.24 -1.82 25.88
C VAL A 210 0.66 -1.74 27.12
N VAL A 211 1.70 -0.89 27.12
CA VAL A 211 2.66 -0.75 28.23
C VAL A 211 2.10 0.22 29.27
N PRO A 212 1.87 -0.24 30.52
CA PRO A 212 1.41 0.64 31.60
C PRO A 212 2.41 1.77 31.85
N PRO A 213 1.95 3.02 32.02
CA PRO A 213 2.83 4.14 32.35
C PRO A 213 3.39 3.97 33.77
N ALA A 214 4.71 3.99 33.92
CA ALA A 214 5.36 3.80 35.22
C ALA A 214 6.73 4.49 35.31
N ARG A 215 7.09 4.88 36.53
CA ARG A 215 8.44 5.32 36.92
C ARG A 215 9.36 4.13 37.13
N LEU A 216 10.62 4.28 36.74
CA LEU A 216 11.66 3.24 36.83
C LEU A 216 12.57 3.49 38.04
N LYS A 217 12.00 3.45 39.25
CA LYS A 217 12.64 3.87 40.51
C LYS A 217 13.94 3.12 40.83
N THR A 218 14.02 1.84 40.51
CA THR A 218 15.24 1.04 40.69
C THR A 218 16.39 1.59 39.83
N ALA A 219 16.12 1.90 38.56
CA ALA A 219 17.10 2.48 37.65
C ALA A 219 17.48 3.92 38.07
N GLU A 220 16.55 4.71 38.58
CA GLU A 220 16.82 6.06 39.11
C GLU A 220 17.78 6.05 40.31
N THR A 221 17.65 5.04 41.16
CA THR A 221 18.51 4.86 42.34
C THR A 221 19.96 4.56 41.96
N LEU A 222 20.18 3.86 40.84
CA LEU A 222 21.53 3.59 40.30
C LEU A 222 22.23 4.86 39.82
N LEU A 223 21.48 5.89 39.44
CA LEU A 223 22.01 7.11 38.83
C LEU A 223 22.16 8.25 39.84
N SER A 224 21.23 8.37 40.77
CA SER A 224 21.19 9.47 41.73
C SER A 224 22.42 9.45 42.65
N GLY A 225 23.10 10.59 42.76
CA GLY A 225 24.33 10.74 43.55
C GLY A 225 25.61 10.29 42.85
N GLN A 226 25.54 9.71 41.64
CA GLN A 226 26.73 9.28 40.90
C GLN A 226 27.35 10.42 40.08
N PRO A 227 28.70 10.50 39.98
CA PRO A 227 29.35 11.35 39.00
C PRO A 227 28.96 10.90 37.58
N LEU A 228 28.55 11.85 36.74
CA LEU A 228 28.09 11.57 35.38
C LEU A 228 29.11 10.81 34.53
N ALA A 229 30.40 11.08 34.73
CA ALA A 229 31.51 10.42 34.06
C ALA A 229 31.73 8.96 34.51
N HIS A 230 31.16 8.55 35.64
CA HIS A 230 31.33 7.22 36.24
C HIS A 230 30.05 6.38 36.22
N ILE A 231 29.00 6.82 35.53
CA ILE A 231 27.78 6.02 35.37
C ILE A 231 28.12 4.71 34.66
N ASP A 232 27.80 3.58 35.29
CA ASP A 232 27.84 2.27 34.65
C ASP A 232 26.59 2.08 33.77
N TRP A 233 26.75 2.43 32.49
CA TRP A 233 25.71 2.29 31.48
C TRP A 233 25.30 0.83 31.22
N THR A 234 26.20 -0.13 31.45
CA THR A 234 25.91 -1.57 31.28
C THR A 234 25.00 -2.05 32.41
N ALA A 235 25.32 -1.69 33.66
CA ALA A 235 24.48 -2.00 34.81
C ALA A 235 23.11 -1.31 34.71
N LEU A 236 23.05 -0.06 34.25
CA LEU A 236 21.79 0.62 34.00
C LEU A 236 20.96 -0.12 32.93
N HIS A 237 21.57 -0.51 31.81
CA HIS A 237 20.88 -1.24 30.74
C HIS A 237 20.30 -2.57 31.24
N ALA A 238 21.08 -3.36 31.97
CA ALA A 238 20.64 -4.62 32.56
C ALA A 238 19.48 -4.41 33.56
N CYS A 239 19.58 -3.40 34.43
CA CYS A 239 18.51 -3.04 35.36
C CYS A 239 17.21 -2.66 34.62
N LEU A 240 17.31 -1.90 33.53
CA LEU A 240 16.13 -1.53 32.72
C LEU A 240 15.49 -2.75 32.05
N LEU A 241 16.29 -3.69 31.52
CA LEU A 241 15.77 -4.93 30.92
C LEU A 241 15.02 -5.81 31.92
N ASP A 242 15.48 -5.83 33.17
CA ASP A 242 14.88 -6.60 34.27
C ASP A 242 13.61 -5.93 34.83
N THR A 243 13.64 -4.60 34.98
CA THR A 243 12.61 -3.87 35.73
C THR A 243 11.49 -3.27 34.87
N ILE A 244 11.68 -3.08 33.56
CA ILE A 244 10.60 -2.58 32.68
C ILE A 244 9.52 -3.65 32.53
N ILE A 245 8.29 -3.35 32.94
CA ILE A 245 7.13 -4.22 32.72
C ILE A 245 6.50 -3.88 31.38
N ALA A 246 6.59 -4.77 30.40
CA ALA A 246 6.00 -4.61 29.09
C ALA A 246 5.40 -5.93 28.57
N PRO A 247 4.08 -5.99 28.27
CA PRO A 247 3.43 -7.18 27.76
C PRO A 247 3.67 -7.40 26.26
N ASP A 248 3.43 -8.63 25.81
CA ASP A 248 3.29 -8.96 24.39
C ASP A 248 1.97 -8.38 23.83
N ASP A 249 1.93 -8.11 22.53
CA ASP A 249 0.69 -8.01 21.76
C ASP A 249 0.86 -8.70 20.40
N ASP A 250 -0.15 -8.58 19.54
CA ASP A 250 -0.17 -9.19 18.21
C ASP A 250 0.94 -8.71 17.26
N PHE A 251 1.57 -7.56 17.55
CA PHE A 251 2.53 -6.94 16.66
C PHE A 251 3.96 -6.98 17.20
N ARG A 252 4.18 -6.90 18.51
CA ARG A 252 5.53 -6.89 19.12
C ARG A 252 5.57 -7.57 20.47
N THR A 253 6.66 -8.30 20.70
CA THR A 253 6.96 -8.96 21.97
C THR A 253 7.37 -7.95 23.06
N GLY A 254 7.06 -8.27 24.31
CA GLY A 254 7.50 -7.57 25.50
C GLY A 254 9.02 -7.54 25.61
N ALA A 255 9.71 -8.60 25.18
CA ALA A 255 11.17 -8.62 25.13
C ALA A 255 11.73 -7.51 24.21
N TYR A 256 11.17 -7.35 23.02
CA TYR A 256 11.53 -6.25 22.12
C TYR A 256 11.22 -4.88 22.75
N ARG A 257 10.05 -4.72 23.37
CA ARG A 257 9.66 -3.46 24.04
C ARG A 257 10.65 -3.05 25.14
N ARG A 258 10.96 -3.97 26.06
CA ARG A 258 11.95 -3.72 27.13
C ARG A 258 13.29 -3.32 26.54
N ARG A 259 13.73 -4.04 25.51
CA ARG A 259 14.99 -3.78 24.82
C ARG A 259 15.06 -2.39 24.22
N VAL A 260 14.08 -1.99 23.41
CA VAL A 260 14.12 -0.68 22.74
C VAL A 260 13.98 0.47 23.72
N ALA A 261 13.21 0.32 24.80
CA ALA A 261 13.12 1.32 25.85
C ALA A 261 14.43 1.46 26.63
N ALA A 262 15.05 0.35 27.01
CA ALA A 262 16.36 0.35 27.67
C ALA A 262 17.42 1.00 26.77
N ASN A 263 17.46 0.63 25.50
CA ASN A 263 18.37 1.22 24.51
C ASN A 263 18.13 2.73 24.37
N ALA A 264 16.87 3.17 24.24
CA ALA A 264 16.52 4.57 24.06
C ALA A 264 16.93 5.44 25.25
N ILE A 265 16.76 4.93 26.48
CA ILE A 265 17.17 5.63 27.70
C ILE A 265 18.70 5.73 27.78
N VAL A 266 19.41 4.61 27.65
CA VAL A 266 20.88 4.58 27.79
C VAL A 266 21.54 5.44 26.73
N HIS A 267 21.18 5.22 25.46
CA HIS A 267 21.73 5.98 24.33
C HIS A 267 21.35 7.47 24.42
N GLY A 268 20.09 7.77 24.70
CA GLY A 268 19.59 9.16 24.75
C GLY A 268 20.19 10.01 25.88
N LEU A 269 20.70 9.39 26.95
CA LEU A 269 21.42 10.08 28.02
C LEU A 269 22.94 10.23 27.75
N GLY A 270 23.40 9.76 26.58
CA GLY A 270 24.80 9.79 26.15
C GLY A 270 25.61 8.56 26.56
N GLY A 271 24.95 7.47 26.96
CA GLY A 271 25.57 6.19 27.31
C GLY A 271 25.89 5.31 26.11
N ARG A 272 26.79 4.35 26.30
CA ARG A 272 27.12 3.32 25.29
C ARG A 272 26.26 2.07 25.51
N LEU A 273 25.67 1.54 24.43
CA LEU A 273 24.91 0.29 24.47
C LEU A 273 25.87 -0.91 24.59
N PRO A 274 25.63 -1.87 25.51
CA PRO A 274 26.50 -3.03 25.70
C PRO A 274 26.38 -4.05 24.56
N GLY A 275 27.45 -4.81 24.33
CA GLY A 275 27.43 -6.02 23.48
C GLY A 275 27.09 -5.79 22.00
N ARG A 276 27.31 -4.60 21.46
CA ARG A 276 26.99 -4.31 20.06
C ARG A 276 28.13 -4.64 19.11
N SER A 277 27.88 -5.55 18.17
CA SER A 277 28.75 -5.75 17.02
C SER A 277 28.87 -4.46 16.20
N LEU A 278 30.10 -4.12 15.86
CA LEU A 278 30.39 -3.03 14.94
C LEU A 278 30.66 -3.66 13.57
N PHE A 279 29.76 -3.40 12.63
CA PHE A 279 29.93 -3.85 11.27
C PHE A 279 30.67 -2.76 10.49
N PRO A 280 31.78 -3.08 9.80
CA PRO A 280 32.30 -2.18 8.79
C PRO A 280 31.26 -2.13 7.67
N ALA A 281 30.70 -0.96 7.42
CA ALA A 281 29.89 -0.77 6.23
C ALA A 281 30.75 -1.03 4.98
N ALA A 282 30.11 -1.50 3.91
CA ALA A 282 30.76 -1.59 2.62
C ALA A 282 31.40 -0.23 2.27
N ARG A 283 32.60 -0.27 1.68
CA ARG A 283 33.25 0.97 1.25
C ARG A 283 32.40 1.63 0.15
N PRO A 284 32.29 2.97 0.15
CA PRO A 284 31.81 3.69 -1.01
C PRO A 284 32.52 3.20 -2.27
N LEU A 285 31.75 3.01 -3.33
CA LEU A 285 32.28 2.66 -4.63
C LEU A 285 32.39 3.94 -5.46
N GLU A 286 33.48 4.09 -6.19
CA GLU A 286 33.58 5.15 -7.18
C GLU A 286 32.62 4.82 -8.34
N PRO A 287 31.71 5.74 -8.70
CA PRO A 287 30.76 5.51 -9.77
C PRO A 287 31.50 5.39 -11.10
N ALA A 288 30.97 4.55 -11.99
CA ALA A 288 31.43 4.49 -13.38
C ALA A 288 30.94 5.72 -14.18
N GLU A 289 31.41 5.84 -15.43
CA GLU A 289 30.85 6.80 -16.38
C GLU A 289 29.39 6.44 -16.71
N GLY A 290 28.52 7.45 -16.74
CA GLY A 290 27.08 7.28 -17.01
C GLY A 290 26.77 6.97 -18.47
N LEU A 291 25.53 6.55 -18.71
CA LEU A 291 25.00 6.39 -20.07
C LEU A 291 24.68 7.76 -20.66
N ALA A 292 25.20 8.05 -21.86
CA ALA A 292 24.99 9.34 -22.53
C ALA A 292 23.51 9.65 -22.83
N ASP A 293 22.72 8.61 -23.10
CA ASP A 293 21.32 8.75 -23.56
C ASP A 293 20.29 8.51 -22.42
N GLU A 294 20.75 8.27 -21.19
CA GLU A 294 19.86 8.17 -20.03
C GLU A 294 19.52 9.56 -19.50
N THR A 295 18.22 9.80 -19.24
CA THR A 295 17.74 11.09 -18.76
C THR A 295 17.17 10.97 -17.35
N GLU A 296 17.57 11.87 -16.45
CA GLU A 296 16.91 12.05 -15.16
C GLU A 296 15.57 12.78 -15.34
N LEU A 297 14.49 12.09 -15.02
CA LEU A 297 13.13 12.60 -15.17
C LEU A 297 12.76 13.48 -13.97
N SER A 298 12.46 14.75 -14.20
CA SER A 298 11.81 15.61 -13.21
C SER A 298 11.14 16.82 -13.85
N HIS A 299 10.16 17.39 -13.14
CA HIS A 299 9.55 18.67 -13.55
C HIS A 299 10.60 19.80 -13.68
N ALA A 300 11.60 19.83 -12.79
CA ALA A 300 12.59 20.90 -12.75
C ALA A 300 13.59 20.83 -13.91
N LEU A 301 13.99 19.61 -14.31
CA LEU A 301 14.97 19.40 -15.38
C LEU A 301 14.33 19.41 -16.77
N GLU A 302 13.06 19.02 -16.90
CA GLU A 302 12.37 18.91 -18.19
C GLU A 302 11.02 19.67 -18.25
N PRO A 303 11.00 20.99 -17.96
CA PRO A 303 9.76 21.76 -17.88
C PRO A 303 8.99 21.81 -19.21
N ALA A 304 9.67 21.67 -20.35
CA ALA A 304 9.06 21.66 -21.67
C ALA A 304 8.27 20.38 -21.99
N ARG A 305 8.61 19.26 -21.34
CA ARG A 305 7.88 17.98 -21.48
C ARG A 305 6.80 17.80 -20.41
N TRP A 306 6.77 18.69 -19.41
CA TRP A 306 5.83 18.61 -18.29
C TRP A 306 4.44 19.10 -18.68
N HIS A 307 3.43 18.27 -18.44
CA HIS A 307 2.03 18.60 -18.70
C HIS A 307 1.20 18.36 -17.44
N VAL A 308 0.30 19.30 -17.15
CA VAL A 308 -0.64 19.13 -16.05
C VAL A 308 -1.70 18.12 -16.48
N ARG A 309 -1.89 17.06 -15.69
CA ARG A 309 -2.91 16.05 -15.99
C ARG A 309 -4.30 16.69 -16.11
N PRO A 310 -5.13 16.27 -17.07
CA PRO A 310 -6.47 16.86 -17.27
C PRO A 310 -7.39 16.70 -16.05
N ASP A 311 -7.18 15.65 -15.25
CA ASP A 311 -7.94 15.34 -14.04
C ASP A 311 -7.39 15.99 -12.75
N ALA A 312 -6.22 16.63 -12.78
CA ALA A 312 -5.56 17.14 -11.57
C ALA A 312 -6.35 18.29 -10.90
N ARG A 313 -6.77 19.30 -11.67
CA ARG A 313 -7.51 20.47 -11.15
C ARG A 313 -8.84 20.08 -10.50
N PRO A 314 -9.74 19.32 -11.15
CA PRO A 314 -11.01 18.96 -10.53
C PRO A 314 -10.82 18.02 -9.32
N LYS A 315 -9.78 17.16 -9.29
CA LYS A 315 -9.43 16.37 -8.10
C LYS A 315 -9.04 17.26 -6.91
N ILE A 316 -8.17 18.25 -7.11
CA ILE A 316 -7.73 19.17 -6.04
C ILE A 316 -8.91 19.99 -5.48
N ARG A 317 -9.88 20.34 -6.33
CA ARG A 317 -11.08 21.10 -5.93
C ARG A 317 -12.20 20.24 -5.35
N GLY A 318 -12.11 18.91 -5.44
CA GLY A 318 -13.20 18.01 -5.08
C GLY A 318 -14.40 18.07 -6.03
N GLU A 319 -14.19 18.51 -7.27
CA GLU A 319 -15.22 18.61 -8.32
C GLU A 319 -15.34 17.32 -9.14
N MET A 320 -14.29 16.49 -9.17
CA MET A 320 -14.32 15.19 -9.84
C MET A 320 -15.04 14.16 -8.98
N ALA A 321 -16.17 13.63 -9.47
CA ALA A 321 -16.89 12.56 -8.81
C ALA A 321 -16.27 11.19 -9.17
N TYR A 322 -15.99 10.37 -8.16
CA TYR A 322 -15.77 8.95 -8.32
C TYR A 322 -17.10 8.21 -8.45
N LEU A 323 -17.06 6.96 -8.92
CA LEU A 323 -18.28 6.14 -9.05
C LEU A 323 -18.98 5.93 -7.69
N THR A 324 -18.24 5.97 -6.59
CA THR A 324 -18.78 5.90 -5.21
C THR A 324 -19.47 7.18 -4.74
N ASP A 325 -19.35 8.30 -5.43
CA ASP A 325 -19.83 9.61 -4.97
C ASP A 325 -21.25 9.91 -5.41
N ARG A 326 -21.78 9.19 -6.41
CA ARG A 326 -23.14 9.41 -6.94
C ARG A 326 -24.20 9.25 -5.85
N ARG A 327 -25.10 10.23 -5.74
CA ARG A 327 -26.27 10.22 -4.85
C ARG A 327 -27.49 10.74 -5.62
N GLU A 328 -28.66 10.17 -5.36
CA GLU A 328 -29.95 10.57 -5.93
C GLU A 328 -31.05 10.35 -4.85
N ASP A 329 -32.16 11.08 -4.93
CA ASP A 329 -33.18 11.13 -3.86
C ASP A 329 -33.83 9.78 -3.57
N ASP A 330 -34.06 8.95 -4.59
CA ASP A 330 -34.67 7.61 -4.46
C ASP A 330 -33.65 6.46 -4.42
N MET A 331 -32.36 6.79 -4.30
CA MET A 331 -31.28 5.80 -4.32
C MET A 331 -31.17 5.07 -2.98
N LEU A 332 -31.37 3.77 -3.01
CA LEU A 332 -31.30 2.89 -1.85
C LEU A 332 -29.84 2.64 -1.43
N VAL A 333 -29.65 2.34 -0.15
CA VAL A 333 -28.37 1.97 0.46
C VAL A 333 -28.25 0.47 0.60
N GLY A 334 -27.28 -0.09 -0.13
CA GLY A 334 -26.86 -1.48 -0.08
C GLY A 334 -25.89 -1.78 1.08
N ARG A 335 -26.08 -2.92 1.74
CA ARG A 335 -25.16 -3.50 2.74
C ARG A 335 -25.07 -5.01 2.58
N ILE A 336 -23.92 -5.60 2.90
CA ILE A 336 -23.66 -7.03 2.76
C ILE A 336 -23.54 -7.68 4.13
N LEU A 337 -24.27 -8.78 4.35
CA LEU A 337 -24.02 -9.69 5.47
C LEU A 337 -22.85 -10.62 5.11
N ARG A 338 -21.74 -10.44 5.81
CA ARG A 338 -20.55 -11.29 5.71
C ARG A 338 -20.70 -12.53 6.61
N ALA A 339 -20.04 -13.63 6.25
CA ALA A 339 -20.11 -14.88 6.99
C ALA A 339 -19.68 -14.74 8.47
N GLY A 340 -18.62 -13.97 8.74
CA GLY A 340 -18.11 -13.71 10.09
C GLY A 340 -17.37 -14.88 10.75
N ILE A 341 -17.54 -16.10 10.23
CA ILE A 341 -16.91 -17.36 10.67
C ILE A 341 -15.98 -17.91 9.56
N PRO A 342 -14.81 -18.50 9.88
CA PRO A 342 -13.84 -18.89 8.86
C PRO A 342 -14.23 -20.13 8.06
N HIS A 343 -14.90 -21.11 8.67
CA HIS A 343 -15.25 -22.35 7.98
C HIS A 343 -16.51 -22.98 8.58
N ALA A 344 -17.57 -23.11 7.79
CA ALA A 344 -18.83 -23.71 8.25
C ALA A 344 -19.72 -24.17 7.10
N LYS A 345 -20.56 -25.18 7.35
CA LYS A 345 -21.73 -25.46 6.50
C LYS A 345 -22.85 -24.49 6.86
N ILE A 346 -23.55 -23.99 5.86
CA ILE A 346 -24.80 -23.22 6.02
C ILE A 346 -25.96 -24.22 6.06
N LEU A 347 -26.70 -24.25 7.17
CA LEU A 347 -27.87 -25.11 7.33
C LEU A 347 -29.15 -24.41 6.86
N SER A 348 -29.30 -23.13 7.21
CA SER A 348 -30.44 -22.30 6.84
C SER A 348 -30.07 -20.81 6.82
N ILE A 349 -30.78 -20.06 5.98
CA ILE A 349 -30.77 -18.59 5.94
C ILE A 349 -32.24 -18.15 6.01
N ASP A 350 -32.61 -17.39 7.04
CA ASP A 350 -33.93 -16.79 7.23
C ASP A 350 -33.83 -15.26 7.16
N THR A 351 -34.48 -14.71 6.13
CA THR A 351 -34.53 -13.26 5.83
C THR A 351 -35.85 -12.61 6.21
N SER A 352 -36.82 -13.37 6.71
CA SER A 352 -38.22 -12.92 6.84
C SER A 352 -38.38 -11.67 7.70
N ALA A 353 -37.66 -11.59 8.83
CA ALA A 353 -37.69 -10.42 9.72
C ALA A 353 -37.04 -9.18 9.09
N ALA A 354 -36.01 -9.36 8.26
CA ALA A 354 -35.35 -8.27 7.55
C ALA A 354 -36.25 -7.74 6.42
N GLU A 355 -36.89 -8.63 5.66
CA GLU A 355 -37.83 -8.28 4.58
C GLU A 355 -39.07 -7.55 5.11
N ALA A 356 -39.53 -7.88 6.32
CA ALA A 356 -40.67 -7.22 6.96
C ALA A 356 -40.33 -5.85 7.61
N LEU A 357 -39.05 -5.47 7.70
CA LEU A 357 -38.64 -4.23 8.34
C LEU A 357 -39.02 -3.02 7.47
N PRO A 358 -39.78 -2.03 7.98
CA PRO A 358 -40.12 -0.83 7.23
C PRO A 358 -38.86 -0.10 6.72
N GLY A 359 -38.88 0.29 5.45
CA GLY A 359 -37.76 0.93 4.77
C GLY A 359 -36.79 -0.02 4.05
N VAL A 360 -36.94 -1.33 4.22
CA VAL A 360 -36.22 -2.33 3.40
C VAL A 360 -36.95 -2.53 2.08
N ALA A 361 -36.22 -2.43 0.96
CA ALA A 361 -36.75 -2.59 -0.38
C ALA A 361 -36.40 -3.95 -1.01
N ALA A 362 -35.24 -4.51 -0.68
CA ALA A 362 -34.83 -5.83 -1.15
C ALA A 362 -33.87 -6.50 -0.17
N VAL A 363 -33.99 -7.82 -0.06
CA VAL A 363 -33.00 -8.70 0.57
C VAL A 363 -32.65 -9.79 -0.44
N VAL A 364 -31.37 -10.03 -0.72
CA VAL A 364 -30.91 -11.05 -1.67
C VAL A 364 -30.02 -12.08 -0.99
N THR A 365 -30.11 -13.32 -1.46
CA THR A 365 -29.33 -14.49 -1.02
C THR A 365 -28.93 -15.32 -2.25
N HIS A 366 -28.33 -16.50 -2.03
CA HIS A 366 -28.08 -17.46 -3.12
C HIS A 366 -29.33 -17.85 -3.93
N ARG A 367 -30.54 -17.67 -3.38
CA ARG A 367 -31.81 -17.99 -4.07
C ARG A 367 -32.13 -17.02 -5.20
N ASP A 368 -31.54 -15.83 -5.18
CA ASP A 368 -31.76 -14.78 -6.16
C ASP A 368 -30.78 -14.87 -7.34
N VAL A 369 -29.77 -15.74 -7.25
CA VAL A 369 -28.83 -16.03 -8.34
C VAL A 369 -29.49 -16.99 -9.33
N LYS A 370 -29.71 -16.55 -10.58
CA LYS A 370 -30.39 -17.34 -11.61
C LYS A 370 -29.45 -18.23 -12.42
N GLY A 371 -28.23 -17.76 -12.66
CA GLY A 371 -27.22 -18.47 -13.44
C GLY A 371 -26.21 -19.22 -12.56
N LEU A 372 -24.93 -19.14 -12.92
CA LEU A 372 -23.85 -19.73 -12.16
C LEU A 372 -23.59 -18.95 -10.88
N ASN A 373 -23.84 -19.57 -9.72
CA ASN A 373 -23.47 -19.00 -8.42
C ASN A 373 -21.97 -19.18 -8.13
N GLY A 374 -21.14 -18.57 -8.97
CA GLY A 374 -19.69 -18.66 -8.94
C GLY A 374 -19.06 -17.62 -9.88
N PHE A 375 -18.00 -16.97 -9.42
CA PHE A 375 -17.16 -16.07 -10.19
C PHE A 375 -15.69 -16.35 -9.86
N GLY A 376 -14.82 -15.75 -10.68
CA GLY A 376 -13.38 -15.97 -10.63
C GLY A 376 -12.81 -15.93 -12.04
N ILE A 377 -11.68 -15.23 -12.23
CA ILE A 377 -11.09 -15.04 -13.56
C ILE A 377 -10.54 -16.35 -14.13
N VAL A 378 -9.83 -17.15 -13.31
CA VAL A 378 -9.24 -18.44 -13.74
C VAL A 378 -10.17 -19.60 -13.42
N VAL A 379 -10.64 -19.67 -12.17
CA VAL A 379 -11.54 -20.72 -11.69
C VAL A 379 -12.75 -20.05 -11.07
N GLN A 380 -13.96 -20.43 -11.47
CA GLN A 380 -15.21 -19.85 -10.93
C GLN A 380 -15.62 -20.50 -9.61
N ASP A 381 -14.69 -20.52 -8.64
CA ASP A 381 -14.84 -21.20 -7.35
C ASP A 381 -15.39 -20.30 -6.23
N GLN A 382 -15.44 -18.97 -6.43
CA GLN A 382 -15.95 -18.03 -5.44
C GLN A 382 -17.45 -17.77 -5.64
N PRO A 383 -18.34 -18.10 -4.68
CA PRO A 383 -19.77 -17.89 -4.83
C PRO A 383 -20.13 -16.41 -4.82
N ALA A 384 -21.07 -16.01 -5.68
CA ALA A 384 -21.67 -14.67 -5.63
C ALA A 384 -22.41 -14.45 -4.29
N MET A 385 -23.10 -15.50 -3.82
CA MET A 385 -23.75 -15.59 -2.52
C MET A 385 -23.61 -17.02 -1.99
N CYS A 386 -23.07 -17.21 -0.79
CA CYS A 386 -22.85 -18.54 -0.22
C CYS A 386 -24.18 -19.28 -0.01
N ARG A 387 -24.21 -20.54 -0.44
CA ARG A 387 -25.39 -21.42 -0.35
C ARG A 387 -25.25 -22.47 0.74
N ASP A 388 -24.17 -23.24 0.69
CA ASP A 388 -23.99 -24.50 1.40
C ASP A 388 -22.80 -24.46 2.36
N LYS A 389 -21.77 -23.67 2.04
CA LYS A 389 -20.54 -23.57 2.81
C LYS A 389 -19.97 -22.16 2.73
N VAL A 390 -19.43 -21.69 3.86
CA VAL A 390 -18.53 -20.54 3.93
C VAL A 390 -17.11 -21.06 4.13
N ARG A 391 -16.17 -20.52 3.38
CA ARG A 391 -14.75 -20.87 3.33
C ARG A 391 -13.84 -19.80 3.93
N TYR A 392 -14.34 -18.58 4.13
CA TYR A 392 -13.67 -17.58 4.94
C TYR A 392 -14.64 -16.55 5.52
N ARG A 393 -14.17 -15.76 6.48
CA ARG A 393 -14.99 -14.78 7.20
C ARG A 393 -15.61 -13.68 6.34
N GLY A 394 -14.99 -13.37 5.19
CA GLY A 394 -15.44 -12.31 4.27
C GLY A 394 -16.45 -12.78 3.22
N ASP A 395 -16.81 -14.07 3.22
CA ASP A 395 -17.80 -14.63 2.30
C ASP A 395 -19.12 -13.87 2.36
N THR A 396 -19.70 -13.61 1.20
CA THR A 396 -21.00 -12.97 1.06
C THR A 396 -22.11 -13.99 1.30
N VAL A 397 -22.99 -13.75 2.29
CA VAL A 397 -24.09 -14.67 2.62
C VAL A 397 -25.44 -14.13 2.19
N ALA A 398 -25.67 -12.84 2.43
CA ALA A 398 -26.86 -12.11 2.02
C ALA A 398 -26.51 -10.63 1.81
N ALA A 399 -27.39 -9.88 1.15
CA ALA A 399 -27.28 -8.42 1.06
C ALA A 399 -28.66 -7.76 1.15
N VAL A 400 -28.71 -6.50 1.59
CA VAL A 400 -29.93 -5.72 1.78
C VAL A 400 -29.81 -4.38 1.07
N ALA A 401 -30.90 -3.90 0.46
CA ALA A 401 -31.09 -2.52 0.05
C ALA A 401 -32.23 -1.88 0.84
N ALA A 402 -31.96 -0.74 1.49
CA ALA A 402 -32.94 0.01 2.28
C ALA A 402 -32.87 1.51 2.00
N VAL A 403 -33.82 2.29 2.53
CA VAL A 403 -33.91 3.75 2.32
C VAL A 403 -32.71 4.53 2.88
N ASP A 404 -32.02 3.99 3.88
CA ASP A 404 -30.82 4.58 4.46
C ASP A 404 -29.88 3.52 5.06
N ALA A 405 -28.69 3.96 5.48
CA ALA A 405 -27.67 3.08 6.04
C ALA A 405 -28.07 2.45 7.38
N GLU A 406 -28.77 3.20 8.24
CA GLU A 406 -29.18 2.73 9.57
C GLU A 406 -30.20 1.59 9.45
N THR A 407 -31.17 1.75 8.55
CA THR A 407 -32.19 0.75 8.24
C THR A 407 -31.56 -0.48 7.60
N ALA A 408 -30.60 -0.30 6.67
CA ALA A 408 -29.88 -1.42 6.05
C ALA A 408 -29.07 -2.22 7.10
N GLU A 409 -28.35 -1.55 8.00
CA GLU A 409 -27.59 -2.19 9.08
C GLU A 409 -28.50 -2.92 10.07
N LYS A 410 -29.64 -2.30 10.44
CA LYS A 410 -30.66 -2.94 11.26
C LYS A 410 -31.22 -4.18 10.58
N ALA A 411 -31.53 -4.12 9.29
CA ALA A 411 -32.03 -5.26 8.52
C ALA A 411 -31.02 -6.42 8.49
N LEU A 412 -29.72 -6.15 8.29
CA LEU A 412 -28.69 -7.19 8.37
C LEU A 412 -28.70 -7.91 9.73
N SER A 413 -28.90 -7.19 10.83
CA SER A 413 -28.96 -7.78 12.17
C SER A 413 -30.18 -8.69 12.41
N LEU A 414 -31.21 -8.60 11.56
CA LEU A 414 -32.43 -9.40 11.64
C LEU A 414 -32.35 -10.69 10.80
N ILE A 415 -31.36 -10.81 9.92
CA ILE A 415 -31.13 -12.03 9.13
C ILE A 415 -30.53 -13.09 10.04
N ARG A 416 -31.15 -14.27 10.10
CA ARG A 416 -30.66 -15.41 10.88
C ARG A 416 -29.99 -16.42 9.96
N VAL A 417 -28.75 -16.78 10.28
CA VAL A 417 -27.99 -17.79 9.55
C VAL A 417 -27.55 -18.87 10.51
N ASP A 418 -27.99 -20.11 10.26
CA ASP A 418 -27.61 -21.25 11.07
C ASP A 418 -26.38 -21.93 10.47
N TYR A 419 -25.27 -21.89 11.21
CA TYR A 419 -24.01 -22.51 10.80
C TYR A 419 -23.76 -23.82 11.55
N LYS A 420 -23.18 -24.79 10.86
CA LYS A 420 -22.44 -25.90 11.48
C LYS A 420 -20.95 -25.66 11.25
N PRO A 421 -20.20 -25.18 12.27
CA PRO A 421 -18.76 -24.95 12.15
C PRO A 421 -18.00 -26.19 11.67
N LEU A 422 -16.97 -25.95 10.86
CA LEU A 422 -15.98 -26.93 10.43
C LEU A 422 -14.61 -26.51 10.98
N PRO A 423 -13.65 -27.43 11.16
CA PRO A 423 -12.32 -27.04 11.61
C PRO A 423 -11.65 -26.14 10.55
N PRO A 424 -11.11 -24.97 10.94
CA PRO A 424 -10.42 -24.07 10.01
C PRO A 424 -9.05 -24.62 9.62
N VAL A 425 -8.59 -24.24 8.42
CA VAL A 425 -7.27 -24.54 7.88
C VAL A 425 -6.55 -23.20 7.66
N ASP A 426 -5.58 -22.86 8.51
CA ASP A 426 -4.91 -21.55 8.50
C ASP A 426 -3.44 -21.58 8.05
N ASP A 427 -2.90 -22.77 7.79
CA ASP A 427 -1.50 -23.00 7.47
C ASP A 427 -1.35 -23.80 6.16
N MET A 428 -0.45 -23.34 5.28
CA MET A 428 -0.27 -23.92 3.94
C MET A 428 0.32 -25.33 3.97
N GLU A 429 1.26 -25.62 4.88
CA GLU A 429 1.89 -26.93 4.95
C GLU A 429 0.91 -27.96 5.50
N LYS A 430 0.22 -27.61 6.60
CA LYS A 430 -0.83 -28.47 7.17
C LYS A 430 -1.98 -28.69 6.19
N ALA A 431 -2.34 -27.68 5.40
CA ALA A 431 -3.40 -27.80 4.39
C ALA A 431 -3.16 -28.93 3.38
N LEU A 432 -1.91 -29.30 3.11
CA LEU A 432 -1.53 -30.35 2.17
C LEU A 432 -1.54 -31.76 2.77
N ALA A 433 -1.68 -31.90 4.09
CA ALA A 433 -1.74 -33.21 4.74
C ALA A 433 -3.08 -33.92 4.47
N ALA A 434 -3.04 -35.25 4.33
CA ALA A 434 -4.19 -36.04 3.89
C ALA A 434 -5.36 -36.02 4.89
N GLU A 435 -5.07 -35.82 6.17
CA GLU A 435 -6.02 -35.75 7.28
C GLU A 435 -6.65 -34.37 7.49
N THR A 436 -6.13 -33.33 6.82
CA THR A 436 -6.61 -31.96 7.00
C THR A 436 -7.96 -31.75 6.33
N PRO A 437 -8.91 -31.03 6.97
CA PRO A 437 -10.20 -30.73 6.36
C PRO A 437 -10.09 -30.07 4.99
N LEU A 438 -10.98 -30.44 4.09
CA LEU A 438 -11.03 -29.90 2.74
C LEU A 438 -11.72 -28.53 2.70
N VAL A 439 -11.00 -27.51 2.24
CA VAL A 439 -11.55 -26.18 1.91
C VAL A 439 -12.41 -26.28 0.65
N HIS A 440 -11.93 -27.01 -0.37
CA HIS A 440 -12.64 -27.35 -1.61
C HIS A 440 -12.72 -28.86 -1.80
N GLU A 441 -13.78 -29.35 -2.44
CA GLU A 441 -14.05 -30.78 -2.56
C GLU A 441 -12.96 -31.53 -3.34
N GLN A 442 -12.28 -30.85 -4.25
CA GLN A 442 -11.22 -31.38 -5.10
C GLN A 442 -9.85 -31.46 -4.40
N GLY A 443 -9.73 -30.92 -3.18
CA GLY A 443 -8.47 -30.86 -2.44
C GLY A 443 -8.08 -29.43 -2.05
N ASN A 444 -7.03 -29.33 -1.22
CA ASN A 444 -6.47 -28.05 -0.79
C ASN A 444 -5.29 -27.59 -1.68
N LEU A 445 -4.75 -28.46 -2.54
CA LEU A 445 -3.75 -28.07 -3.55
C LEU A 445 -4.48 -27.52 -4.78
N GLN A 446 -4.35 -26.22 -5.04
CA GLN A 446 -5.03 -25.56 -6.15
C GLN A 446 -4.25 -25.69 -7.46
N ARG A 447 -2.95 -25.41 -7.42
CA ARG A 447 -2.04 -25.48 -8.57
C ARG A 447 -0.71 -26.01 -8.11
N GLU A 448 -0.13 -26.84 -8.96
CA GLU A 448 1.23 -27.33 -8.82
C GLU A 448 1.94 -27.14 -10.17
N LEU A 449 3.15 -26.59 -10.12
CA LEU A 449 3.98 -26.30 -11.28
C LEU A 449 5.36 -26.89 -11.05
N PHE A 450 5.90 -27.56 -12.07
CA PHE A 450 7.26 -28.08 -12.08
C PHE A 450 7.95 -27.73 -13.38
N PHE A 451 9.20 -27.32 -13.31
CA PHE A 451 10.05 -27.12 -14.49
C PHE A 451 11.48 -27.60 -14.20
N HIS A 452 12.09 -28.24 -15.19
CA HIS A 452 13.49 -28.64 -15.14
C HIS A 452 14.19 -28.31 -16.45
N ARG A 453 15.45 -27.91 -16.35
CA ARG A 453 16.38 -27.74 -17.49
C ARG A 453 17.77 -28.19 -17.04
N GLY A 454 18.42 -29.02 -17.85
CA GLY A 454 19.70 -29.64 -17.47
C GLY A 454 19.56 -30.63 -16.31
N ASP A 455 20.69 -31.01 -15.71
CA ASP A 455 20.79 -31.92 -14.56
C ASP A 455 21.15 -31.15 -13.26
N ILE A 456 20.21 -31.04 -12.32
CA ILE A 456 20.41 -30.26 -11.09
C ILE A 456 21.47 -30.86 -10.17
N GLU A 457 21.61 -32.19 -10.12
CA GLU A 457 22.59 -32.88 -9.29
C GLU A 457 24.00 -32.63 -9.81
N GLN A 458 24.18 -32.72 -11.14
CA GLN A 458 25.43 -32.37 -11.80
C GLN A 458 25.85 -30.93 -11.51
N GLY A 459 24.90 -29.99 -11.60
CA GLY A 459 25.18 -28.57 -11.39
C GLY A 459 25.66 -28.25 -9.97
N PHE A 460 25.03 -28.84 -8.94
CA PHE A 460 25.50 -28.68 -7.55
C PHE A 460 26.81 -29.41 -7.28
N ALA A 461 27.06 -30.56 -7.91
CA ALA A 461 28.32 -31.28 -7.77
C ALA A 461 29.52 -30.51 -8.36
N ALA A 462 29.29 -29.69 -9.39
CA ALA A 462 30.31 -28.86 -10.03
C ALA A 462 30.51 -27.49 -9.35
N ALA A 463 29.70 -27.15 -8.34
CA ALA A 463 29.70 -25.85 -7.71
C ALA A 463 30.88 -25.63 -6.75
N THR A 464 31.47 -24.44 -6.81
CA THR A 464 32.45 -23.98 -5.80
C THR A 464 31.74 -23.35 -4.61
N HIS A 465 30.72 -22.53 -4.88
CA HIS A 465 29.94 -21.85 -3.88
C HIS A 465 28.46 -22.20 -4.04
N ILE A 466 27.83 -22.53 -2.92
CA ILE A 466 26.39 -22.80 -2.83
C ILE A 466 25.86 -21.96 -1.68
N ILE A 467 24.76 -21.28 -1.92
CA ILE A 467 23.98 -20.63 -0.88
C ILE A 467 22.59 -21.23 -0.84
N GLU A 468 22.04 -21.33 0.36
CA GLU A 468 20.72 -21.87 0.62
C GLU A 468 20.02 -20.98 1.64
N ASP A 469 18.80 -20.54 1.33
CA ASP A 469 17.99 -19.78 2.28
C ASP A 469 16.49 -19.94 2.00
N THR A 470 15.66 -19.50 2.94
CA THR A 470 14.21 -19.49 2.84
C THR A 470 13.67 -18.07 3.03
N TYR A 471 13.13 -17.50 1.96
CA TYR A 471 12.58 -16.15 1.93
C TYR A 471 11.08 -16.18 2.21
N VAL A 472 10.62 -15.32 3.11
CA VAL A 472 9.20 -15.21 3.50
C VAL A 472 8.67 -13.82 3.16
N THR A 473 7.58 -13.78 2.40
CA THR A 473 6.95 -12.53 1.92
C THR A 473 5.54 -12.36 2.48
N PRO A 474 5.08 -11.12 2.68
CA PRO A 474 3.88 -10.84 3.44
C PRO A 474 2.60 -10.90 2.62
N ARG A 475 1.49 -10.91 3.36
CA ARG A 475 0.17 -10.71 2.83
C ARG A 475 -0.12 -9.20 2.76
N GLN A 476 0.16 -8.58 1.62
CA GLN A 476 -0.01 -7.15 1.43
C GLN A 476 -1.44 -6.77 0.99
N MET A 477 -2.04 -5.76 1.61
CA MET A 477 -3.30 -5.14 1.19
C MET A 477 -3.02 -3.97 0.23
N HIS A 478 -3.84 -3.81 -0.81
CA HIS A 478 -3.63 -2.78 -1.85
C HIS A 478 -3.67 -1.34 -1.34
N GLY A 479 -4.42 -1.08 -0.27
CA GLY A 479 -4.47 0.24 0.37
C GLY A 479 -5.06 1.35 -0.49
N PHE A 480 -5.79 1.05 -1.58
CA PHE A 480 -6.47 2.06 -2.39
C PHE A 480 -7.41 2.92 -1.52
N MET A 481 -7.43 4.23 -1.76
CA MET A 481 -8.13 5.18 -0.89
C MET A 481 -9.65 5.09 -1.05
N GLU A 482 -10.13 4.93 -2.27
CA GLU A 482 -11.52 4.61 -2.58
C GLU A 482 -11.76 3.11 -2.37
N THR A 483 -12.47 2.73 -1.30
CA THR A 483 -12.88 1.34 -1.08
C THR A 483 -13.81 0.83 -2.18
N GLU A 484 -13.90 -0.49 -2.29
CA GLU A 484 -14.79 -1.17 -3.23
C GLU A 484 -16.23 -0.67 -3.07
N GLY A 485 -16.80 -0.19 -4.17
CA GLY A 485 -18.13 0.38 -4.16
C GLY A 485 -18.56 0.95 -5.50
N GLY A 486 -19.81 1.38 -5.54
CA GLY A 486 -20.46 1.85 -6.76
C GLY A 486 -21.98 1.93 -6.61
N TYR A 487 -22.66 2.02 -7.74
CA TYR A 487 -24.11 2.00 -7.83
C TYR A 487 -24.61 1.25 -9.06
N ALA A 488 -25.85 0.78 -9.02
CA ALA A 488 -26.49 0.10 -10.14
C ALA A 488 -27.97 0.48 -10.23
N PHE A 489 -28.52 0.42 -11.44
CA PHE A 489 -29.94 0.63 -11.72
C PHE A 489 -30.35 -0.11 -13.00
N VAL A 490 -31.66 -0.28 -13.21
CA VAL A 490 -32.22 -0.94 -14.40
C VAL A 490 -32.95 0.11 -15.24
N GLU A 491 -32.64 0.20 -16.52
CA GLU A 491 -33.33 1.05 -17.49
C GLU A 491 -34.73 0.49 -17.81
N PRO A 492 -35.68 1.31 -18.31
CA PRO A 492 -37.03 0.84 -18.64
C PRO A 492 -37.10 -0.32 -19.65
N ASP A 493 -36.08 -0.48 -20.48
CA ASP A 493 -35.95 -1.56 -21.47
C ASP A 493 -35.37 -2.87 -20.88
N GLY A 494 -35.14 -2.89 -19.56
CA GLY A 494 -34.58 -4.02 -18.81
C GLY A 494 -33.05 -4.08 -18.79
N THR A 495 -32.35 -3.08 -19.33
CA THR A 495 -30.88 -3.07 -19.33
C THR A 495 -30.34 -2.72 -17.94
N LEU A 496 -29.53 -3.61 -17.36
CA LEU A 496 -28.85 -3.40 -16.09
C LEU A 496 -27.61 -2.54 -16.31
N ASN A 497 -27.50 -1.44 -15.56
CA ASN A 497 -26.33 -0.59 -15.56
C ASN A 497 -25.60 -0.72 -14.21
N VAL A 498 -24.32 -1.09 -14.24
CA VAL A 498 -23.47 -1.28 -13.06
C VAL A 498 -22.27 -0.34 -13.15
N PHE A 499 -22.19 0.61 -12.23
CA PHE A 499 -21.11 1.59 -12.12
C PHE A 499 -20.31 1.26 -10.86
N ALA A 500 -19.17 0.58 -11.01
CA ALA A 500 -18.33 0.16 -9.90
C ALA A 500 -16.87 0.17 -10.34
N GLY A 501 -15.98 0.70 -9.50
CA GLY A 501 -14.57 0.81 -9.85
C GLY A 501 -13.93 -0.56 -10.15
N GLY A 502 -13.21 -0.67 -11.26
CA GLY A 502 -12.64 -1.93 -11.75
C GLY A 502 -11.43 -1.72 -12.67
N GLN A 503 -10.93 -2.81 -13.25
CA GLN A 503 -9.80 -2.78 -14.20
C GLN A 503 -10.11 -3.42 -15.55
N HIS A 504 -11.30 -4.00 -15.72
CA HIS A 504 -11.77 -4.56 -16.98
C HIS A 504 -13.30 -4.69 -17.00
N GLY A 505 -14.00 -3.63 -17.44
CA GLY A 505 -15.47 -3.62 -17.50
C GLY A 505 -16.08 -4.74 -18.36
N GLY A 506 -15.46 -5.11 -19.49
CA GLY A 506 -15.89 -6.23 -20.33
C GLY A 506 -15.87 -7.58 -19.61
N ARG A 507 -14.82 -7.84 -18.82
CA ARG A 507 -14.74 -9.03 -17.98
C ARG A 507 -15.78 -9.01 -16.87
N ASP A 508 -15.96 -7.89 -16.18
CA ASP A 508 -17.02 -7.74 -15.18
C ASP A 508 -18.40 -8.06 -15.76
N ARG A 509 -18.69 -7.55 -16.97
CA ARG A 509 -19.93 -7.82 -17.72
C ARG A 509 -20.10 -9.31 -18.01
N LEU A 510 -19.07 -9.97 -18.53
CA LEU A 510 -19.08 -11.41 -18.79
C LEU A 510 -19.38 -12.22 -17.51
N GLN A 511 -18.71 -11.88 -16.40
CA GLN A 511 -18.91 -12.57 -15.14
C GLN A 511 -20.33 -12.35 -14.59
N LEU A 512 -20.84 -11.11 -14.64
CA LEU A 512 -22.20 -10.78 -14.22
C LEU A 512 -23.26 -11.45 -15.10
N SER A 513 -23.05 -11.52 -16.41
CA SER A 513 -23.93 -12.23 -17.34
C SER A 513 -24.13 -13.69 -16.91
N ARG A 514 -23.03 -14.40 -16.59
CA ARG A 514 -23.08 -15.78 -16.09
C ARG A 514 -23.82 -15.91 -14.76
N ILE A 515 -23.66 -14.98 -13.83
CA ILE A 515 -24.30 -15.03 -12.49
C ILE A 515 -25.81 -14.74 -12.61
N LEU A 516 -26.16 -13.72 -13.39
CA LEU A 516 -27.51 -13.17 -13.46
C LEU A 516 -28.39 -13.91 -14.46
N ASP A 517 -27.80 -14.74 -15.32
CA ASP A 517 -28.47 -15.38 -16.46
C ASP A 517 -29.11 -14.32 -17.39
N LEU A 518 -28.31 -13.29 -17.72
CA LEU A 518 -28.69 -12.21 -18.63
C LEU A 518 -27.71 -12.15 -19.80
N PRO A 519 -28.18 -11.89 -21.03
CA PRO A 519 -27.28 -11.62 -22.14
C PRO A 519 -26.36 -10.42 -21.84
N GLU A 520 -25.10 -10.45 -22.30
CA GLU A 520 -24.14 -9.38 -22.05
C GLU A 520 -24.63 -8.02 -22.55
N GLU A 521 -25.33 -7.98 -23.69
CA GLU A 521 -25.91 -6.75 -24.26
C GLU A 521 -26.97 -6.09 -23.35
N LYS A 522 -27.53 -6.83 -22.40
CA LYS A 522 -28.45 -6.32 -21.37
C LYS A 522 -27.73 -5.86 -20.11
N ILE A 523 -26.40 -5.84 -20.11
CA ILE A 523 -25.57 -5.37 -19.01
C ILE A 523 -24.58 -4.32 -19.51
N ARG A 524 -24.67 -3.10 -18.99
CA ARG A 524 -23.62 -2.09 -19.13
C ARG A 524 -22.81 -2.01 -17.85
N VAL A 525 -21.50 -2.12 -17.98
CA VAL A 525 -20.55 -1.88 -16.90
C VAL A 525 -19.73 -0.61 -17.19
N VAL A 526 -19.58 0.23 -16.16
CA VAL A 526 -18.68 1.40 -16.14
C VAL A 526 -17.73 1.28 -14.94
N THR A 527 -16.42 1.29 -15.22
CA THR A 527 -15.34 1.02 -14.25
C THR A 527 -14.42 2.20 -13.99
N SER A 528 -14.61 3.32 -14.70
CA SER A 528 -13.77 4.52 -14.57
C SER A 528 -14.57 5.81 -14.32
N PRO A 529 -14.02 6.77 -13.56
CA PRO A 529 -12.71 6.74 -12.89
C PRO A 529 -12.72 5.93 -11.58
N THR A 530 -11.56 5.40 -11.19
CA THR A 530 -11.36 4.61 -9.96
C THR A 530 -10.29 5.22 -9.05
N GLY A 531 -10.52 5.28 -7.73
CA GLY A 531 -9.62 5.85 -6.73
C GLY A 531 -8.54 4.87 -6.24
N GLY A 532 -7.79 4.29 -7.19
CA GLY A 532 -6.78 3.25 -6.98
C GLY A 532 -7.35 1.82 -7.07
N ALA A 533 -6.56 0.90 -7.62
CA ALA A 533 -6.92 -0.51 -7.79
C ALA A 533 -5.73 -1.46 -7.51
N PHE A 534 -4.63 -1.29 -8.23
CA PHE A 534 -3.36 -2.03 -8.03
C PHE A 534 -3.46 -3.56 -8.16
N GLY A 535 -4.45 -4.07 -8.90
CA GLY A 535 -4.78 -5.49 -8.98
C GLY A 535 -5.99 -5.90 -8.14
N GLY A 536 -6.29 -5.20 -7.05
CA GLY A 536 -7.33 -5.58 -6.09
C GLY A 536 -8.77 -5.31 -6.52
N LYS A 537 -8.95 -4.67 -7.68
CA LYS A 537 -10.25 -4.45 -8.35
C LYS A 537 -10.30 -5.10 -9.74
N ASP A 538 -9.49 -6.14 -9.98
CA ASP A 538 -9.57 -6.92 -11.23
C ASP A 538 -10.71 -7.95 -11.20
N GLU A 539 -10.97 -8.50 -10.01
CA GLU A 539 -12.01 -9.48 -9.76
C GLU A 539 -13.30 -8.79 -9.29
N LEU A 540 -14.43 -9.47 -9.45
CA LEU A 540 -15.67 -9.03 -8.82
C LEU A 540 -15.52 -9.00 -7.29
N SER A 541 -16.13 -7.99 -6.66
CA SER A 541 -16.20 -7.85 -5.21
C SER A 541 -17.63 -7.57 -4.74
N ILE A 542 -18.13 -6.38 -5.02
CA ILE A 542 -19.48 -5.91 -4.64
C ILE A 542 -20.49 -6.03 -5.77
N GLN A 543 -20.02 -6.12 -7.01
CA GLN A 543 -20.82 -6.09 -8.23
C GLN A 543 -21.95 -7.14 -8.22
N PRO A 544 -21.74 -8.42 -7.82
CA PRO A 544 -22.82 -9.40 -7.80
C PRO A 544 -23.96 -9.02 -6.85
N ALA A 545 -23.63 -8.63 -5.61
CA ALA A 545 -24.61 -8.20 -4.62
C ALA A 545 -25.34 -6.93 -5.06
N LEU A 546 -24.59 -5.97 -5.59
CA LEU A 546 -25.13 -4.70 -6.08
C LEU A 546 -26.12 -4.91 -7.24
N ALA A 547 -25.75 -5.74 -8.22
CA ALA A 547 -26.61 -6.07 -9.37
C ALA A 547 -27.90 -6.78 -8.95
N LEU A 548 -27.79 -7.80 -8.08
CA LEU A 548 -28.95 -8.53 -7.57
C LEU A 548 -29.90 -7.62 -6.79
N LEU A 549 -29.35 -6.73 -5.95
CA LEU A 549 -30.16 -5.75 -5.22
C LEU A 549 -30.88 -4.78 -6.15
N ALA A 550 -30.21 -4.23 -7.17
CA ALA A 550 -30.83 -3.31 -8.13
C ALA A 550 -31.95 -3.99 -8.93
N LEU A 551 -31.71 -5.23 -9.40
CA LEU A 551 -32.70 -6.04 -10.12
C LEU A 551 -33.92 -6.36 -9.24
N LYS A 552 -33.70 -6.76 -7.98
CA LYS A 552 -34.80 -7.14 -7.07
C LYS A 552 -35.58 -5.94 -6.56
N ALA A 553 -34.90 -4.83 -6.26
CA ALA A 553 -35.55 -3.62 -5.75
C ALA A 553 -36.29 -2.83 -6.84
N GLY A 554 -35.88 -2.95 -8.11
CA GLY A 554 -36.42 -2.13 -9.20
C GLY A 554 -36.15 -0.63 -9.03
N LYS A 555 -35.11 -0.28 -8.25
CA LYS A 555 -34.71 1.09 -7.92
C LYS A 555 -33.18 1.21 -7.96
N PRO A 556 -32.62 2.42 -8.15
CA PRO A 556 -31.19 2.63 -8.00
C PRO A 556 -30.68 2.22 -6.62
N VAL A 557 -29.57 1.48 -6.57
CA VAL A 557 -28.93 1.05 -5.33
C VAL A 557 -27.48 1.51 -5.36
N ARG A 558 -26.97 2.06 -4.25
CA ARG A 558 -25.54 2.30 -4.03
C ARG A 558 -25.00 1.37 -2.95
N LEU A 559 -23.78 0.90 -3.11
CA LEU A 559 -23.11 0.02 -2.15
C LEU A 559 -21.64 0.40 -2.10
N GLN A 560 -21.10 0.60 -0.89
CA GLN A 560 -19.68 0.84 -0.68
C GLN A 560 -19.25 0.17 0.61
N LEU A 561 -18.14 -0.56 0.57
CA LEU A 561 -17.58 -1.22 1.74
C LEU A 561 -16.96 -0.19 2.68
N SER A 562 -17.16 -0.38 3.99
CA SER A 562 -16.32 0.29 4.97
C SER A 562 -14.86 -0.19 4.83
N ARG A 563 -13.89 0.56 5.38
CA ARG A 563 -12.49 0.11 5.38
C ARG A 563 -12.32 -1.23 6.11
N ALA A 564 -13.06 -1.47 7.19
CA ALA A 564 -13.01 -2.74 7.93
C ALA A 564 -13.53 -3.91 7.09
N GLU A 565 -14.60 -3.70 6.30
CA GLU A 565 -15.09 -4.71 5.36
C GLU A 565 -14.13 -4.93 4.19
N SER A 566 -13.48 -3.87 3.67
CA SER A 566 -12.44 -3.98 2.64
C SER A 566 -11.23 -4.81 3.15
N VAL A 567 -10.79 -4.58 4.39
CA VAL A 567 -9.77 -5.41 5.06
C VAL A 567 -10.23 -6.86 5.21
N LEU A 568 -11.50 -7.10 5.52
CA LEU A 568 -12.02 -8.45 5.69
C LEU A 568 -12.20 -9.21 4.37
N ALA A 569 -12.81 -8.57 3.37
CA ALA A 569 -13.34 -9.24 2.17
C ALA A 569 -12.52 -8.97 0.90
N GLY A 570 -11.79 -7.85 0.83
CA GLY A 570 -10.99 -7.47 -0.34
C GLY A 570 -9.88 -8.49 -0.65
N GLN A 571 -9.29 -8.41 -1.83
CA GLN A 571 -8.17 -9.27 -2.21
C GLN A 571 -6.85 -8.76 -1.61
N LYS A 572 -5.85 -9.64 -1.51
CA LYS A 572 -4.51 -9.32 -1.01
C LYS A 572 -3.46 -10.01 -1.87
N ARG A 573 -2.21 -9.55 -1.80
CA ARG A 573 -1.08 -10.29 -2.37
C ARG A 573 -0.96 -11.68 -1.72
N ASN A 574 -0.64 -12.69 -2.51
CA ASN A 574 -0.29 -14.02 -2.00
C ASN A 574 1.01 -13.95 -1.19
N PRO A 575 1.00 -14.28 0.12
CA PRO A 575 2.23 -14.52 0.86
C PRO A 575 2.91 -15.79 0.32
N MET A 576 4.24 -15.78 0.25
CA MET A 576 5.04 -16.89 -0.27
C MET A 576 6.17 -17.24 0.69
N THR A 577 6.41 -18.54 0.84
CA THR A 577 7.67 -19.10 1.35
C THR A 577 8.46 -19.64 0.17
N ILE A 578 9.66 -19.11 -0.05
CA ILE A 578 10.53 -19.42 -1.19
C ILE A 578 11.83 -20.01 -0.65
N ARG A 579 12.00 -21.33 -0.75
CA ARG A 579 13.28 -21.98 -0.46
C ARG A 579 14.11 -21.97 -1.74
N MET A 580 15.33 -21.46 -1.67
CA MET A 580 16.19 -21.28 -2.84
C MET A 580 17.61 -21.74 -2.55
N ARG A 581 18.14 -22.56 -3.45
CA ARG A 581 19.54 -22.96 -3.51
C ARG A 581 20.13 -22.49 -4.82
N THR A 582 21.16 -21.67 -4.75
CA THR A 582 21.84 -21.12 -5.93
C THR A 582 23.33 -21.38 -5.85
N ALA A 583 23.91 -21.80 -6.97
CA ALA A 583 25.29 -22.24 -7.04
C ALA A 583 26.06 -21.55 -8.17
N CYS A 584 27.33 -21.24 -7.91
CA CYS A 584 28.27 -20.74 -8.91
C CYS A 584 29.64 -21.43 -8.82
N ASP A 585 30.43 -21.30 -9.90
CA ASP A 585 31.85 -21.69 -9.90
C ASP A 585 32.71 -20.66 -9.12
N ALA A 586 34.03 -20.89 -9.13
CA ALA A 586 34.99 -19.99 -8.47
C ALA A 586 35.05 -18.61 -9.13
N ASP A 587 34.65 -18.51 -10.39
CA ASP A 587 34.57 -17.28 -11.16
C ASP A 587 33.16 -16.65 -11.05
N GLY A 588 32.31 -17.11 -10.15
CA GLY A 588 30.98 -16.53 -9.96
C GLY A 588 30.03 -16.70 -11.15
N MET A 589 30.28 -17.63 -12.08
CA MET A 589 29.30 -18.03 -13.10
C MET A 589 28.26 -18.96 -12.49
N LEU A 590 26.99 -18.67 -12.68
CA LEU A 590 25.89 -19.50 -12.19
C LEU A 590 25.89 -20.85 -12.89
N ILE A 591 25.79 -21.91 -12.10
CA ILE A 591 25.76 -23.29 -12.58
C ILE A 591 24.39 -23.91 -12.32
N ALA A 592 23.88 -23.78 -11.10
CA ALA A 592 22.65 -24.43 -10.70
C ALA A 592 21.74 -23.50 -9.90
N GLN A 593 20.43 -23.66 -10.11
CA GLN A 593 19.42 -23.00 -9.32
C GLN A 593 18.22 -23.92 -9.05
N GLU A 594 17.94 -24.14 -7.78
CA GLU A 594 16.81 -24.91 -7.30
C GLU A 594 15.88 -24.02 -6.47
N VAL A 595 14.58 -24.05 -6.77
CA VAL A 595 13.58 -23.20 -6.12
C VAL A 595 12.34 -24.00 -5.76
N GLU A 596 11.95 -23.96 -4.48
CA GLU A 596 10.65 -24.44 -4.02
C GLU A 596 9.82 -23.24 -3.52
N VAL A 597 8.58 -23.14 -3.98
CA VAL A 597 7.64 -22.10 -3.56
C VAL A 597 6.37 -22.71 -3.01
N LEU A 598 5.98 -22.25 -1.83
CA LEU A 598 4.67 -22.49 -1.24
C LEU A 598 3.94 -21.15 -1.08
N ALA A 599 2.77 -21.03 -1.70
CA ALA A 599 1.98 -19.81 -1.71
C ALA A 599 0.54 -20.03 -1.21
N ASP A 600 0.01 -19.06 -0.46
CA ASP A 600 -1.35 -19.11 0.09
C ASP A 600 -2.32 -18.45 -0.90
N ALA A 601 -3.31 -19.18 -1.40
CA ALA A 601 -4.41 -18.64 -2.19
C ALA A 601 -5.45 -17.91 -1.31
N GLY A 602 -5.48 -18.21 -0.02
CA GLY A 602 -6.68 -18.01 0.78
C GLY A 602 -7.78 -18.97 0.36
N ALA A 603 -9.04 -18.53 0.53
CA ALA A 603 -10.20 -19.38 0.30
C ALA A 603 -10.54 -19.67 -1.17
N TYR A 604 -10.08 -18.87 -2.13
CA TYR A 604 -10.47 -18.97 -3.54
C TYR A 604 -9.28 -18.72 -4.48
N ALA A 605 -9.37 -19.22 -5.71
CA ALA A 605 -8.23 -19.18 -6.63
C ALA A 605 -7.97 -17.76 -7.14
N SER A 606 -9.03 -17.07 -7.57
CA SER A 606 -8.97 -15.82 -8.34
C SER A 606 -7.81 -15.85 -9.36
N LEU A 607 -6.83 -14.94 -9.23
CA LEU A 607 -5.62 -14.87 -10.05
C LEU A 607 -4.37 -15.49 -9.40
N GLY A 608 -4.50 -16.14 -8.24
CA GLY A 608 -3.42 -16.87 -7.58
C GLY A 608 -2.64 -17.84 -8.48
N PRO A 609 -3.29 -18.60 -9.40
CA PRO A 609 -2.57 -19.47 -10.34
C PRO A 609 -1.59 -18.69 -11.22
N GLY A 610 -2.03 -17.56 -11.78
CA GLY A 610 -1.19 -16.70 -12.60
C GLY A 610 -0.08 -16.02 -11.81
N VAL A 611 -0.33 -15.67 -10.54
CA VAL A 611 0.70 -15.12 -9.64
C VAL A 611 1.81 -16.14 -9.39
N LEU A 612 1.46 -17.41 -9.15
CA LEU A 612 2.46 -18.47 -8.97
C LEU A 612 3.24 -18.73 -10.27
N GLU A 613 2.56 -18.79 -11.42
CA GLU A 613 3.20 -18.96 -12.74
C GLU A 613 4.22 -17.85 -13.01
N THR A 614 3.85 -16.58 -12.78
CA THR A 614 4.76 -15.46 -12.95
C THR A 614 5.93 -15.52 -11.98
N ALA A 615 5.71 -15.88 -10.71
CA ALA A 615 6.82 -16.08 -9.78
C ALA A 615 7.81 -17.15 -10.28
N MET A 616 7.32 -18.27 -10.85
CA MET A 616 8.19 -19.32 -11.38
C MET A 616 8.92 -18.88 -12.65
N GLU A 617 8.28 -18.12 -13.53
CA GLU A 617 8.92 -17.56 -14.74
C GLU A 617 10.11 -16.65 -14.40
N HIS A 618 10.07 -16.01 -13.24
CA HIS A 618 11.13 -15.11 -12.76
C HIS A 618 12.14 -15.83 -11.85
N ALA A 619 12.08 -17.16 -11.74
CA ALA A 619 12.92 -17.92 -10.81
C ALA A 619 14.41 -17.66 -11.01
N THR A 620 14.89 -17.48 -12.24
CA THR A 620 16.32 -17.16 -12.50
C THR A 620 16.60 -15.67 -12.69
N GLY A 621 15.58 -14.81 -12.55
CA GLY A 621 15.69 -13.39 -12.84
C GLY A 621 16.24 -13.09 -14.26
N PRO A 622 16.95 -11.98 -14.46
CA PRO A 622 17.61 -11.67 -15.72
C PRO A 622 18.95 -12.39 -15.88
N TYR A 623 19.11 -13.58 -15.28
CA TYR A 623 20.36 -14.35 -15.33
C TYR A 623 20.19 -15.70 -16.02
N GLU A 624 21.30 -16.20 -16.54
CA GLU A 624 21.41 -17.53 -17.14
C GLU A 624 21.98 -18.53 -16.13
N ALA A 625 21.33 -19.69 -16.01
CA ALA A 625 21.84 -20.84 -15.28
C ALA A 625 21.57 -22.11 -16.09
N PRO A 626 22.58 -22.98 -16.33
CA PRO A 626 22.41 -24.15 -17.18
C PRO A 626 21.57 -25.25 -16.53
N HIS A 627 21.58 -25.37 -15.20
CA HIS A 627 20.87 -26.40 -14.45
C HIS A 627 19.81 -25.78 -13.54
N ILE A 628 18.53 -26.04 -13.83
CA ILE A 628 17.39 -25.43 -13.11
C ILE A 628 16.39 -26.50 -12.72
N SER A 629 15.90 -26.43 -11.49
CA SER A 629 14.77 -27.20 -10.98
C SER A 629 13.86 -26.28 -10.19
N THR A 630 12.57 -26.22 -10.54
CA THR A 630 11.60 -25.43 -9.77
C THR A 630 10.34 -26.23 -9.47
N HIS A 631 9.79 -25.99 -8.28
CA HIS A 631 8.54 -26.57 -7.81
C HIS A 631 7.71 -25.50 -7.10
N GLY A 632 6.57 -25.13 -7.69
CA GLY A 632 5.64 -24.18 -7.11
C GLY A 632 4.33 -24.86 -6.71
N ARG A 633 3.82 -24.58 -5.51
CA ARG A 633 2.51 -25.03 -5.03
C ARG A 633 1.68 -23.87 -4.51
N LEU A 634 0.44 -23.77 -4.99
CA LEU A 634 -0.56 -22.83 -4.51
C LEU A 634 -1.62 -23.59 -3.71
N VAL A 635 -1.88 -23.13 -2.48
CA VAL A 635 -2.67 -23.88 -1.50
C VAL A 635 -3.89 -23.08 -1.05
N TYR A 636 -5.05 -23.73 -1.04
CA TYR A 636 -6.26 -23.21 -0.43
C TYR A 636 -6.20 -23.30 1.09
N THR A 637 -6.57 -22.22 1.74
CA THR A 637 -6.73 -22.12 3.20
C THR A 637 -8.05 -21.42 3.52
N ASN A 638 -8.46 -21.37 4.78
CA ASN A 638 -9.57 -20.54 5.25
C ASN A 638 -9.10 -19.11 5.62
N ASN A 639 -7.85 -18.75 5.29
CA ASN A 639 -7.38 -17.37 5.36
C ASN A 639 -8.10 -16.49 4.32
N GLY A 640 -7.93 -15.17 4.42
CA GLY A 640 -8.61 -14.25 3.52
C GLY A 640 -8.13 -14.38 2.07
N ASN A 641 -8.96 -13.91 1.14
CA ASN A 641 -8.72 -14.12 -0.30
C ASN A 641 -7.44 -13.43 -0.79
N CYS A 642 -6.67 -14.12 -1.64
CA CYS A 642 -5.51 -13.57 -2.32
C CYS A 642 -5.70 -13.51 -3.85
N GLY A 643 -4.84 -12.75 -4.52
CA GLY A 643 -4.86 -12.62 -5.97
C GLY A 643 -3.91 -11.53 -6.46
N ALA A 644 -4.32 -10.86 -7.53
CA ALA A 644 -3.48 -9.88 -8.21
C ALA A 644 -3.07 -8.72 -7.28
N PHE A 645 -1.79 -8.39 -7.33
CA PHE A 645 -1.21 -7.16 -6.79
C PHE A 645 -0.09 -6.75 -7.73
N ARG A 646 0.07 -5.44 -8.00
CA ARG A 646 1.23 -4.84 -8.70
C ARG A 646 2.55 -5.62 -8.51
N GLY A 647 3.12 -6.13 -9.60
CA GLY A 647 4.32 -6.97 -9.63
C GLY A 647 4.02 -8.48 -9.75
N PHE A 648 2.81 -8.89 -9.37
CA PHE A 648 2.19 -10.16 -9.76
C PHE A 648 3.04 -11.42 -9.54
N GLY A 649 3.65 -11.58 -8.37
CA GLY A 649 4.52 -12.73 -8.05
C GLY A 649 5.99 -12.52 -8.38
N ALA A 650 6.31 -11.71 -9.40
CA ALA A 650 7.68 -11.41 -9.80
C ALA A 650 8.44 -10.72 -8.65
N ASN A 651 7.85 -9.72 -7.98
CA ASN A 651 8.50 -9.03 -6.86
C ASN A 651 8.98 -9.99 -5.75
N GLN A 652 8.16 -10.98 -5.39
CA GLN A 652 8.50 -11.96 -4.36
C GLN A 652 9.70 -12.80 -4.78
N MET A 653 9.74 -13.22 -6.05
CA MET A 653 10.86 -13.99 -6.58
C MET A 653 12.12 -13.16 -6.77
N THR A 654 12.02 -11.96 -7.34
CA THR A 654 13.13 -11.02 -7.54
C THR A 654 13.82 -10.68 -6.21
N TYR A 655 13.07 -10.57 -5.11
CA TYR A 655 13.65 -10.43 -3.78
C TYR A 655 14.61 -11.58 -3.42
N ALA A 656 14.17 -12.83 -3.61
CA ALA A 656 15.00 -14.00 -3.32
C ALA A 656 16.23 -14.04 -4.24
N VAL A 657 16.04 -13.93 -5.56
CA VAL A 657 17.11 -14.02 -6.57
C VAL A 657 18.19 -12.96 -6.35
N GLU A 658 17.80 -11.70 -6.18
CA GLU A 658 18.77 -10.60 -6.07
C GLU A 658 19.53 -10.58 -4.74
N CYS A 659 18.95 -11.13 -3.66
CA CYS A 659 19.69 -11.37 -2.42
C CYS A 659 20.70 -12.52 -2.58
N GLN A 660 20.36 -13.55 -3.35
CA GLN A 660 21.24 -14.68 -3.63
C GLN A 660 22.46 -14.22 -4.44
N MET A 661 22.25 -13.36 -5.44
CA MET A 661 23.35 -12.79 -6.23
C MET A 661 24.37 -12.04 -5.37
N ASP A 662 23.94 -11.15 -4.46
CA ASP A 662 24.87 -10.40 -3.59
C ASP A 662 25.61 -11.30 -2.59
N ARG A 663 24.95 -12.36 -2.10
CA ARG A 663 25.57 -13.36 -1.22
C ARG A 663 26.65 -14.17 -1.96
N LEU A 664 26.37 -14.60 -3.19
CA LEU A 664 27.37 -15.27 -4.03
C LEU A 664 28.53 -14.34 -4.37
N ALA A 665 28.26 -13.05 -4.68
CA ALA A 665 29.31 -12.06 -4.91
C ALA A 665 30.28 -11.98 -3.74
N LYS A 666 29.74 -11.92 -2.51
CA LYS A 666 30.56 -11.92 -1.29
C LYS A 666 31.43 -13.17 -1.14
N LEU A 667 30.91 -14.36 -1.47
CA LEU A 667 31.68 -15.61 -1.41
C LEU A 667 32.80 -15.66 -2.46
N CYS A 668 32.54 -15.15 -3.66
CA CYS A 668 33.50 -15.10 -4.76
C CYS A 668 34.52 -13.95 -4.64
N GLY A 669 34.35 -13.03 -3.68
CA GLY A 669 35.14 -11.80 -3.60
C GLY A 669 34.86 -10.81 -4.74
N LEU A 670 33.67 -10.87 -5.33
CA LEU A 670 33.21 -10.00 -6.42
C LEU A 670 32.34 -8.87 -5.89
N SER A 671 32.31 -7.76 -6.61
CA SER A 671 31.31 -6.70 -6.40
C SER A 671 29.92 -7.15 -6.89
N PRO A 672 28.84 -6.51 -6.39
CA PRO A 672 27.49 -6.72 -6.90
C PRO A 672 27.34 -6.54 -8.41
N PHE A 673 28.19 -5.70 -9.04
CA PHE A 673 28.18 -5.49 -10.48
C PHE A 673 28.86 -6.62 -11.25
N GLU A 674 30.02 -7.06 -10.78
CA GLU A 674 30.82 -8.07 -11.48
C GLU A 674 30.09 -9.40 -11.56
N ILE A 675 29.46 -9.85 -10.47
CA ILE A 675 28.72 -11.11 -10.50
C ILE A 675 27.51 -11.05 -11.44
N ARG A 676 26.81 -9.91 -11.50
CA ARG A 676 25.66 -9.76 -12.40
C ARG A 676 26.10 -9.67 -13.85
N ALA A 677 27.14 -8.88 -14.15
CA ALA A 677 27.69 -8.73 -15.49
C ALA A 677 28.14 -10.08 -16.09
N ARG A 678 28.62 -11.01 -15.26
CA ARG A 678 29.02 -12.36 -15.67
C ARG A 678 27.84 -13.25 -16.08
N ASN A 679 26.64 -13.00 -15.55
CA ASN A 679 25.52 -13.94 -15.64
C ASN A 679 24.29 -13.40 -16.37
N MET A 680 24.30 -12.14 -16.79
CA MET A 680 23.15 -11.51 -17.44
C MET A 680 22.85 -12.11 -18.81
N ARG A 681 21.55 -12.23 -19.11
CA ARG A 681 21.08 -12.49 -20.48
C ARG A 681 21.48 -11.37 -21.44
N VAL A 682 21.65 -11.74 -22.70
CA VAL A 682 21.89 -10.84 -23.84
C VAL A 682 20.79 -10.99 -24.90
N PRO A 683 20.62 -10.02 -25.83
CA PRO A 683 19.67 -10.14 -26.94
C PRO A 683 19.73 -11.51 -27.64
N GLY A 684 18.57 -12.18 -27.76
CA GLY A 684 18.44 -13.51 -28.36
C GLY A 684 18.57 -14.68 -27.38
N THR A 685 18.87 -14.42 -26.11
CA THR A 685 18.81 -15.45 -25.06
C THR A 685 17.36 -15.94 -24.90
N PRO A 686 17.09 -17.26 -24.93
CA PRO A 686 15.75 -17.77 -24.69
C PRO A 686 15.23 -17.42 -23.29
N GLY A 687 13.91 -17.33 -23.14
CA GLY A 687 13.25 -17.11 -21.87
C GLY A 687 13.40 -18.29 -20.90
N TYR A 688 12.83 -18.14 -19.71
CA TYR A 688 12.90 -19.15 -18.65
C TYR A 688 12.41 -20.54 -19.12
N LEU A 689 11.32 -20.60 -19.87
CA LEU A 689 10.74 -21.84 -20.42
C LEU A 689 11.38 -22.25 -21.76
N GLY A 690 12.42 -21.54 -22.21
CA GLY A 690 13.03 -21.72 -23.53
C GLY A 690 12.27 -21.03 -24.67
N GLN A 691 11.27 -20.20 -24.35
CA GLN A 691 10.52 -19.43 -25.34
C GLN A 691 11.35 -18.31 -25.97
N GLU A 692 10.94 -17.84 -27.14
CA GLU A 692 11.49 -16.60 -27.70
C GLU A 692 11.08 -15.39 -26.86
N VAL A 693 12.01 -14.45 -26.69
CA VAL A 693 11.82 -13.17 -26.01
C VAL A 693 12.13 -12.04 -26.98
N SER A 694 11.43 -10.91 -26.86
CA SER A 694 11.61 -9.75 -27.74
C SER A 694 13.07 -9.29 -27.74
N LYS A 695 13.59 -8.89 -28.90
CA LYS A 695 15.02 -8.57 -29.12
C LYS A 695 15.60 -7.47 -28.22
N SER A 696 14.74 -6.60 -27.69
CA SER A 696 15.14 -5.45 -26.88
C SER A 696 15.45 -5.92 -25.45
N GLU A 697 16.73 -6.16 -25.17
CA GLU A 697 17.24 -6.64 -23.89
C GLU A 697 18.22 -5.58 -23.35
N ARG A 698 17.72 -4.70 -22.46
CA ARG A 698 18.47 -3.52 -21.98
C ARG A 698 19.06 -3.68 -20.58
N VAL A 699 19.20 -4.92 -20.11
CA VAL A 699 19.64 -5.20 -18.73
C VAL A 699 21.10 -4.77 -18.49
N VAL A 700 21.97 -4.88 -19.50
CA VAL A 700 23.39 -4.49 -19.41
C VAL A 700 23.51 -2.98 -19.22
N GLU A 701 22.74 -2.19 -19.98
CA GLU A 701 22.65 -0.75 -19.82
C GLU A 701 22.12 -0.38 -18.44
N MET A 702 21.07 -1.07 -17.96
CA MET A 702 20.55 -0.82 -16.61
C MET A 702 21.56 -1.14 -15.51
N LEU A 703 22.41 -2.15 -15.69
CA LEU A 703 23.53 -2.41 -14.77
C LEU A 703 24.58 -1.30 -14.82
N ALA A 704 24.93 -0.82 -16.02
CA ALA A 704 25.88 0.27 -16.21
C ALA A 704 25.36 1.57 -15.57
N ALA A 705 24.09 1.90 -15.79
CA ALA A 705 23.41 3.04 -15.18
C ALA A 705 23.42 2.96 -13.65
N ALA A 706 23.09 1.79 -13.08
CA ALA A 706 23.18 1.55 -11.65
C ALA A 706 24.60 1.74 -11.11
N ARG A 707 25.63 1.28 -11.84
CA ARG A 707 27.04 1.44 -11.47
C ARG A 707 27.50 2.90 -11.53
N ALA A 708 26.97 3.69 -12.46
CA ALA A 708 27.29 5.10 -12.61
C ALA A 708 26.57 6.02 -11.60
N SER A 709 25.63 5.48 -10.84
CA SER A 709 24.80 6.24 -9.91
C SER A 709 25.64 6.87 -8.80
N ASP A 710 25.50 8.18 -8.58
CA ASP A 710 26.21 8.92 -7.53
C ASP A 710 25.84 8.48 -6.10
N ILE A 711 24.78 7.66 -5.92
CA ILE A 711 24.39 7.09 -4.63
C ILE A 711 25.51 6.30 -3.95
N TRP A 712 26.42 5.70 -4.73
CA TRP A 712 27.57 4.94 -4.22
C TRP A 712 28.60 5.80 -3.50
N THR A 713 28.67 7.09 -3.85
CA THR A 713 29.59 8.07 -3.25
C THR A 713 29.06 8.67 -1.94
N LYS A 714 27.77 8.49 -1.64
CA LYS A 714 27.14 9.08 -0.46
C LYS A 714 27.72 8.46 0.83
N PRO A 715 27.74 9.20 1.96
CA PRO A 715 28.29 8.70 3.21
C PRO A 715 27.67 7.36 3.66
N GLN A 716 28.53 6.44 4.11
CA GLN A 716 28.21 5.13 4.66
C GLN A 716 28.88 4.95 6.03
N GLY A 717 28.46 3.95 6.80
CA GLY A 717 29.02 3.66 8.11
C GLY A 717 28.22 4.23 9.28
N ILE A 718 28.87 4.27 10.45
CA ILE A 718 28.25 4.65 11.72
C ILE A 718 28.11 6.19 11.78
N SER A 719 26.93 6.68 12.14
CA SER A 719 26.68 8.10 12.37
C SER A 719 27.47 8.66 13.55
N ASP A 720 27.67 9.98 13.59
CA ASP A 720 28.42 10.65 14.66
C ASP A 720 27.84 10.40 16.07
N ASP A 721 26.51 10.32 16.18
CA ASP A 721 25.83 9.98 17.43
C ASP A 721 25.90 8.49 17.78
N GLY A 722 26.30 7.64 16.83
CA GLY A 722 26.40 6.20 16.97
C GLY A 722 25.05 5.47 16.95
N GLU A 723 23.92 6.12 16.62
CA GLU A 723 22.62 5.44 16.53
C GLU A 723 22.49 4.65 15.22
N TRP A 724 22.94 5.20 14.09
CA TRP A 724 22.63 4.70 12.76
C TRP A 724 23.83 4.06 12.08
N ILE A 725 23.61 2.98 11.35
CA ILE A 725 24.60 2.38 10.44
C ILE A 725 24.05 2.48 9.02
N THR A 726 24.77 3.17 8.14
CA THR A 726 24.34 3.43 6.76
C THR A 726 25.01 2.48 5.79
N GLY A 727 24.26 1.91 4.85
CA GLY A 727 24.75 1.08 3.76
C GLY A 727 23.99 1.32 2.46
N THR A 728 24.63 1.00 1.34
CA THR A 728 24.07 1.13 -0.01
C THR A 728 24.01 -0.23 -0.70
N GLY A 729 22.91 -0.53 -1.39
CA GLY A 729 22.70 -1.77 -2.12
C GLY A 729 21.90 -1.56 -3.40
N MET A 730 21.89 -2.56 -4.26
CA MET A 730 21.20 -2.52 -5.55
C MET A 730 20.50 -3.84 -5.88
N ALA A 731 19.61 -3.78 -6.86
CA ALA A 731 18.99 -4.96 -7.47
C ALA A 731 18.57 -4.67 -8.93
N MET A 732 18.60 -5.70 -9.78
CA MET A 732 18.05 -5.63 -11.14
C MET A 732 16.55 -5.90 -11.13
N ASN A 733 15.86 -5.31 -12.11
CA ASN A 733 14.46 -5.57 -12.38
C ASN A 733 14.29 -6.20 -13.77
N TYR A 734 13.47 -7.23 -13.82
CA TYR A 734 13.09 -7.98 -15.00
C TYR A 734 11.58 -8.18 -14.92
N GLN A 735 10.82 -7.43 -15.70
CA GLN A 735 9.36 -7.38 -15.57
C GLN A 735 8.70 -7.74 -16.89
N GLY A 736 7.98 -8.86 -16.91
CA GLY A 736 7.20 -9.25 -18.07
C GLY A 736 5.96 -8.35 -18.29
N ASN A 737 5.60 -8.09 -19.54
CA ASN A 737 4.40 -7.36 -19.95
C ASN A 737 3.42 -8.27 -20.72
N GLY A 738 2.12 -8.00 -20.56
CA GLY A 738 1.05 -8.80 -21.15
C GLY A 738 0.67 -10.04 -20.33
N LEU A 739 -0.39 -10.72 -20.76
CA LEU A 739 -0.99 -11.86 -20.05
C LEU A 739 -0.28 -13.20 -20.32
N GLY A 740 0.69 -13.21 -21.24
CA GLY A 740 1.43 -14.40 -21.68
C GLY A 740 0.85 -15.04 -22.94
N SER A 741 1.47 -16.13 -23.39
CA SER A 741 1.22 -16.75 -24.69
C SER A 741 -0.08 -17.54 -24.80
N VAL A 742 -0.62 -18.04 -23.69
CA VAL A 742 -1.78 -18.96 -23.69
C VAL A 742 -3.11 -18.20 -23.52
N ILE A 743 -3.11 -17.13 -22.75
CA ILE A 743 -4.34 -16.40 -22.39
C ILE A 743 -4.70 -15.41 -23.52
N PRO A 744 -5.97 -15.34 -23.96
CA PRO A 744 -6.43 -14.29 -24.88
C PRO A 744 -6.10 -12.91 -24.33
N ASP A 745 -5.53 -12.04 -25.17
CA ASP A 745 -5.00 -10.76 -24.71
C ASP A 745 -5.39 -9.63 -25.67
N PRO A 746 -6.71 -9.36 -25.80
CA PRO A 746 -7.24 -8.44 -26.78
C PRO A 746 -6.69 -7.02 -26.55
N ALA A 747 -6.54 -6.30 -27.64
CA ALA A 747 -6.10 -4.92 -27.69
C ALA A 747 -6.85 -4.19 -28.80
N GLY A 748 -6.97 -2.88 -28.67
CA GLY A 748 -7.71 -2.08 -29.63
C GLY A 748 -8.06 -0.71 -29.10
N GLY A 749 -8.59 0.10 -30.00
CA GLY A 749 -9.02 1.46 -29.71
C GLY A 749 -9.70 2.11 -30.91
N ARG A 750 -10.28 3.29 -30.70
CA ARG A 750 -10.94 4.06 -31.75
C ARG A 750 -10.46 5.50 -31.76
N LEU A 751 -10.19 6.02 -32.96
CA LEU A 751 -10.06 7.46 -33.22
C LEU A 751 -11.33 7.94 -33.93
N ALA A 752 -11.93 9.02 -33.45
CA ALA A 752 -13.13 9.58 -34.06
C ALA A 752 -13.15 11.11 -33.97
N LEU A 753 -13.74 11.78 -34.96
CA LEU A 753 -14.12 13.19 -34.81
C LEU A 753 -15.48 13.26 -34.10
N THR A 754 -15.55 13.99 -33.00
CA THR A 754 -16.80 14.21 -32.26
C THR A 754 -17.54 15.42 -32.80
N LYS A 755 -18.88 15.46 -32.63
CA LYS A 755 -19.68 16.64 -33.00
C LYS A 755 -19.27 17.91 -32.23
N ASP A 756 -18.65 17.73 -31.07
CA ASP A 756 -18.12 18.84 -30.27
C ASP A 756 -16.81 19.45 -30.81
N GLY A 757 -16.22 18.87 -31.87
CA GLY A 757 -14.97 19.35 -32.46
C GLY A 757 -13.71 18.81 -31.79
N PHE A 758 -13.80 17.72 -31.03
CA PHE A 758 -12.64 17.00 -30.49
C PHE A 758 -12.30 15.77 -31.31
N ILE A 759 -11.02 15.38 -31.28
CA ILE A 759 -10.56 14.06 -31.67
C ILE A 759 -10.72 13.14 -30.45
N GLU A 760 -11.69 12.24 -30.48
CA GLU A 760 -11.89 11.21 -29.47
C GLU A 760 -10.84 10.10 -29.60
N GLY A 761 -10.22 9.74 -28.48
CA GLY A 761 -9.45 8.50 -28.33
C GLY A 761 -10.17 7.57 -27.36
N ALA A 762 -10.87 6.56 -27.89
CA ALA A 762 -11.70 5.67 -27.09
C ALA A 762 -11.05 4.30 -26.86
N TYR A 763 -11.03 3.86 -25.61
CA TYR A 763 -10.38 2.62 -25.16
C TYR A 763 -11.19 1.97 -24.03
N GLY A 764 -11.34 0.64 -24.03
CA GLY A 764 -11.95 -0.12 -22.93
C GLY A 764 -11.10 -0.16 -21.64
N LEU A 765 -9.97 0.55 -21.61
CA LEU A 765 -9.06 0.66 -20.47
C LEU A 765 -9.62 1.58 -19.38
N ASP A 766 -9.03 1.53 -18.18
CA ASP A 766 -9.51 2.20 -16.97
C ASP A 766 -8.53 3.23 -16.40
N GLU A 767 -9.00 4.41 -15.98
CA GLU A 767 -8.20 5.39 -15.23
C GLU A 767 -8.34 5.13 -13.73
N MET A 768 -7.26 4.62 -13.13
CA MET A 768 -7.16 4.28 -11.71
C MET A 768 -6.09 5.09 -10.97
N GLY A 769 -5.63 6.19 -11.58
CA GLY A 769 -4.59 7.08 -11.06
C GLY A 769 -3.26 7.00 -11.82
N GLN A 770 -3.08 6.03 -12.72
CA GLN A 770 -1.85 5.80 -13.46
C GLN A 770 -1.55 6.83 -14.55
N GLY A 771 -2.51 7.68 -14.91
CA GLY A 771 -2.32 8.69 -15.95
C GLY A 771 -2.63 8.17 -17.35
N LEU A 772 -3.69 7.37 -17.49
CA LEU A 772 -4.21 6.93 -18.78
C LEU A 772 -4.74 8.11 -19.61
N LEU A 773 -5.43 9.06 -18.97
CA LEU A 773 -5.96 10.25 -19.66
C LEU A 773 -4.87 11.09 -20.36
N PRO A 774 -3.81 11.57 -19.65
CA PRO A 774 -2.73 12.30 -20.31
C PRO A 774 -1.93 11.43 -21.29
N LEU A 775 -1.81 10.12 -21.06
CA LEU A 775 -1.19 9.18 -22.00
C LEU A 775 -1.93 9.15 -23.35
N ILE A 776 -3.26 9.05 -23.34
CA ILE A 776 -4.09 9.08 -24.57
C ILE A 776 -3.89 10.41 -25.30
N GLN A 777 -3.98 11.53 -24.58
CA GLN A 777 -3.77 12.86 -25.17
C GLN A 777 -2.37 12.99 -25.78
N ALA A 778 -1.33 12.57 -25.07
CA ALA A 778 0.06 12.62 -25.52
C ALA A 778 0.28 11.80 -26.79
N THR A 779 -0.21 10.56 -26.77
CA THR A 779 0.02 9.59 -27.86
C THR A 779 -0.71 10.01 -29.13
N VAL A 780 -2.00 10.36 -29.03
CA VAL A 780 -2.79 10.79 -30.19
C VAL A 780 -2.28 12.12 -30.75
N SER A 781 -1.90 13.06 -29.87
CA SER A 781 -1.30 14.33 -30.27
C SER A 781 0.02 14.13 -31.02
N ALA A 782 0.90 13.27 -30.52
CA ALA A 782 2.18 12.98 -31.17
C ALA A 782 1.99 12.28 -32.53
N GLU A 783 1.04 11.36 -32.63
CA GLU A 783 0.79 10.59 -33.85
C GLU A 783 0.11 11.43 -34.95
N LEU A 784 -0.82 12.32 -34.59
CA LEU A 784 -1.57 13.11 -35.57
C LEU A 784 -0.96 14.49 -35.83
N GLY A 785 -0.26 15.09 -34.87
CA GLY A 785 0.20 16.49 -34.95
C GLY A 785 -0.83 17.53 -34.49
N CYS A 786 -1.93 17.11 -33.84
CA CYS A 786 -2.87 18.01 -33.18
C CYS A 786 -2.37 18.41 -31.78
N ALA A 787 -3.03 19.37 -31.10
CA ALA A 787 -2.71 19.67 -29.70
C ALA A 787 -3.28 18.60 -28.76
N ARG A 788 -2.63 18.40 -27.60
CA ARG A 788 -3.15 17.51 -26.54
C ARG A 788 -4.57 17.87 -26.09
N ASN A 789 -4.91 19.16 -26.08
CA ASN A 789 -6.24 19.64 -25.70
C ASN A 789 -7.29 19.48 -26.81
N ASP A 790 -6.89 19.15 -28.04
CA ASP A 790 -7.82 18.77 -29.11
C ASP A 790 -8.30 17.31 -28.93
N VAL A 791 -7.62 16.54 -28.07
CA VAL A 791 -7.91 15.12 -27.83
C VAL A 791 -8.78 14.94 -26.59
N LYS A 792 -9.90 14.22 -26.76
CA LYS A 792 -10.82 13.83 -25.69
C LYS A 792 -10.75 12.32 -25.42
N PRO A 793 -10.19 11.89 -24.28
CA PRO A 793 -10.21 10.47 -23.91
C PRO A 793 -11.62 9.98 -23.57
N LEU A 794 -11.99 8.78 -24.02
CA LEU A 794 -13.20 8.04 -23.63
C LEU A 794 -12.79 6.66 -23.12
N ILE A 795 -13.11 6.33 -21.86
CA ILE A 795 -12.55 5.16 -21.17
C ILE A 795 -13.56 4.42 -20.29
N GLY A 796 -13.32 3.14 -20.03
CA GLY A 796 -13.95 2.35 -18.96
C GLY A 796 -15.47 2.19 -19.04
N ASP A 797 -16.08 2.30 -20.23
CA ASP A 797 -17.52 2.12 -20.44
C ASP A 797 -17.79 1.12 -21.57
N THR A 798 -18.32 -0.04 -21.19
CA THR A 798 -18.61 -1.16 -22.11
C THR A 798 -19.66 -0.87 -23.20
N ARG A 799 -20.42 0.23 -23.08
CA ARG A 799 -21.37 0.69 -24.11
C ARG A 799 -20.71 1.63 -25.11
N LEU A 800 -19.76 2.45 -24.67
CA LEU A 800 -19.22 3.56 -25.47
C LEU A 800 -17.84 3.27 -26.06
N ALA A 801 -17.00 2.53 -25.35
CA ALA A 801 -15.63 2.22 -25.75
C ALA A 801 -15.51 0.83 -26.40
N PRO A 802 -14.59 0.65 -27.38
CA PRO A 802 -14.29 -0.66 -27.94
C PRO A 802 -13.54 -1.54 -26.93
N GLU A 803 -13.50 -2.86 -27.19
CA GLU A 803 -12.70 -3.79 -26.40
C GLU A 803 -11.19 -3.49 -26.55
N SER A 804 -10.50 -3.36 -25.42
CA SER A 804 -9.07 -3.03 -25.34
C SER A 804 -8.28 -3.99 -24.44
N GLY A 805 -8.96 -4.99 -23.86
CA GLY A 805 -8.41 -5.87 -22.83
C GLY A 805 -8.36 -5.23 -21.45
N SER A 806 -7.79 -5.95 -20.47
CA SER A 806 -7.70 -5.47 -19.09
C SER A 806 -6.65 -4.39 -18.90
N THR A 807 -6.88 -3.50 -17.96
CA THR A 807 -5.91 -2.53 -17.47
C THR A 807 -4.99 -3.17 -16.42
N THR A 808 -4.26 -4.21 -16.84
CA THR A 808 -3.37 -5.03 -15.99
C THR A 808 -2.09 -5.41 -16.76
N ALA A 809 -1.17 -6.14 -16.12
CA ALA A 809 0.05 -6.67 -16.73
C ALA A 809 0.90 -5.63 -17.48
N SER A 810 0.82 -4.38 -17.02
CA SER A 810 1.55 -3.23 -17.58
C SER A 810 1.34 -3.02 -19.10
N ARG A 811 0.22 -3.46 -19.69
CA ARG A 811 0.01 -3.38 -21.15
C ARG A 811 -0.55 -2.05 -21.69
N GLY A 812 -1.17 -1.24 -20.81
CA GLY A 812 -2.00 -0.10 -21.22
C GLY A 812 -1.29 0.91 -22.13
N THR A 813 -0.03 1.26 -21.84
CA THR A 813 0.77 2.18 -22.68
C THR A 813 0.94 1.66 -24.10
N TYR A 814 1.32 0.39 -24.24
CA TYR A 814 1.48 -0.24 -25.55
C TYR A 814 0.15 -0.26 -26.31
N VAL A 815 -0.95 -0.63 -25.65
CA VAL A 815 -2.27 -0.70 -26.29
C VAL A 815 -2.70 0.65 -26.85
N VAL A 816 -2.52 1.74 -26.09
CA VAL A 816 -2.83 3.10 -26.57
C VAL A 816 -1.93 3.49 -27.74
N TRP A 817 -0.62 3.26 -27.62
CA TRP A 817 0.36 3.56 -28.66
C TRP A 817 0.10 2.80 -29.97
N ALA A 818 0.01 1.48 -29.91
CA ALA A 818 -0.16 0.64 -31.09
C ALA A 818 -1.52 0.88 -31.76
N SER A 819 -2.58 1.17 -30.98
CA SER A 819 -3.89 1.49 -31.56
C SER A 819 -3.89 2.83 -32.28
N ALA A 820 -3.29 3.88 -31.69
CA ALA A 820 -3.16 5.18 -32.35
C ALA A 820 -2.36 5.06 -33.64
N LYS A 821 -1.20 4.40 -33.61
CA LYS A 821 -0.34 4.19 -34.78
C LYS A 821 -1.02 3.38 -35.89
N LYS A 822 -1.84 2.39 -35.55
CA LYS A 822 -2.61 1.60 -36.52
C LYS A 822 -3.80 2.36 -37.11
N ALA A 823 -4.49 3.18 -36.30
CA ALA A 823 -5.69 3.89 -36.72
C ALA A 823 -5.41 5.22 -37.44
N ALA A 824 -4.29 5.88 -37.11
CA ALA A 824 -3.96 7.21 -37.60
C ALA A 824 -3.91 7.35 -39.13
N PRO A 825 -3.29 6.43 -39.92
CA PRO A 825 -3.23 6.59 -41.36
C PRO A 825 -4.61 6.69 -42.04
N GLU A 826 -5.53 5.79 -41.68
CA GLU A 826 -6.89 5.79 -42.21
C GLU A 826 -7.71 6.97 -41.67
N PHE A 827 -7.59 7.27 -40.38
CA PHE A 827 -8.30 8.38 -39.74
C PHE A 827 -7.88 9.72 -40.36
N SER A 828 -6.58 9.94 -40.54
CA SER A 828 -6.04 11.14 -41.17
C SER A 828 -6.46 11.27 -42.62
N ALA A 829 -6.56 10.17 -43.38
CA ALA A 829 -7.08 10.20 -44.74
C ALA A 829 -8.56 10.64 -44.78
N LYS A 830 -9.41 10.07 -43.92
CA LYS A 830 -10.84 10.43 -43.81
C LYS A 830 -11.03 11.90 -43.43
N ILE A 831 -10.28 12.40 -42.45
CA ILE A 831 -10.36 13.79 -41.99
C ILE A 831 -9.94 14.76 -43.10
N ARG A 832 -8.81 14.49 -43.77
CA ARG A 832 -8.33 15.34 -44.88
C ARG A 832 -9.27 15.31 -46.07
N ALA A 833 -9.87 14.15 -46.38
CA ALA A 833 -10.85 14.03 -47.45
C ALA A 833 -12.08 14.91 -47.17
N ALA A 834 -12.64 14.82 -45.97
CA ALA A 834 -13.79 15.64 -45.59
C ALA A 834 -13.46 17.14 -45.57
N ALA A 835 -12.30 17.51 -45.03
CA ALA A 835 -11.84 18.91 -45.03
C ALA A 835 -11.57 19.43 -46.45
N GLY A 836 -10.98 18.61 -47.32
CA GLY A 836 -10.71 18.95 -48.72
C GLY A 836 -11.99 19.19 -49.52
N GLU A 837 -13.03 18.37 -49.29
CA GLU A 837 -14.34 18.56 -49.90
C GLU A 837 -14.97 19.89 -49.49
N ILE A 838 -14.97 20.22 -48.19
CA ILE A 838 -15.52 21.47 -47.66
C ILE A 838 -14.73 22.70 -48.14
N LEU A 839 -13.40 22.61 -48.17
CA LEU A 839 -12.52 23.71 -48.54
C LEU A 839 -12.31 23.86 -50.05
N GLY A 840 -12.77 22.89 -50.87
CA GLY A 840 -12.45 22.82 -52.30
C GLY A 840 -10.94 22.67 -52.56
N ARG A 841 -10.25 21.88 -51.74
CA ARG A 841 -8.80 21.66 -51.78
C ARG A 841 -8.46 20.18 -51.96
N ASP A 842 -7.28 19.91 -52.48
CA ASP A 842 -6.71 18.56 -52.51
C ASP A 842 -6.42 18.10 -51.06
N PRO A 843 -6.99 16.97 -50.60
CA PRO A 843 -6.71 16.41 -49.28
C PRO A 843 -5.22 16.21 -48.96
N GLU A 844 -4.38 15.98 -49.99
CA GLU A 844 -2.95 15.79 -49.79
C GLU A 844 -2.20 17.07 -49.43
N THR A 845 -2.78 18.25 -49.70
CA THR A 845 -2.21 19.53 -49.28
C THR A 845 -2.62 19.93 -47.86
N LEU A 846 -3.44 19.12 -47.18
CA LEU A 846 -3.86 19.37 -45.80
C LEU A 846 -3.06 18.53 -44.80
N ALA A 847 -2.86 19.08 -43.61
CA ALA A 847 -2.26 18.41 -42.46
C ALA A 847 -2.95 18.85 -41.15
N PHE A 848 -2.92 17.97 -40.14
CA PHE A 848 -3.39 18.32 -38.81
C PHE A 848 -2.48 19.39 -38.21
N ALA A 849 -3.08 20.27 -37.41
CA ALA A 849 -2.41 21.29 -36.62
C ALA A 849 -3.18 21.47 -35.29
N PRO A 850 -2.59 22.15 -34.29
CA PRO A 850 -3.31 22.60 -33.11
C PRO A 850 -4.60 23.36 -33.47
N GLY A 851 -5.76 22.83 -33.06
CA GLY A 851 -7.08 23.43 -33.27
C GLY A 851 -7.77 23.17 -34.62
N GLY A 852 -7.11 22.53 -35.59
CA GLY A 852 -7.75 22.21 -36.87
C GLY A 852 -6.80 21.68 -37.94
N LEU A 853 -7.16 21.91 -39.21
CA LEU A 853 -6.38 21.53 -40.38
C LEU A 853 -5.70 22.77 -40.97
N ALA A 854 -4.44 22.63 -41.37
CA ALA A 854 -3.64 23.67 -41.99
C ALA A 854 -3.05 23.18 -43.33
N GLU A 855 -2.49 24.11 -44.10
CA GLU A 855 -1.74 23.78 -45.32
C GLU A 855 -0.45 23.03 -44.97
N ARG A 856 -0.24 21.86 -45.57
CA ARG A 856 0.90 20.99 -45.35
C ARG A 856 2.21 21.69 -45.70
N GLY A 857 3.16 21.70 -44.76
CA GLY A 857 4.46 22.33 -44.93
C GLY A 857 4.46 23.86 -44.83
N SER A 858 3.31 24.48 -44.53
CA SER A 858 3.24 25.91 -44.23
C SER A 858 3.72 26.21 -42.81
N ASN A 859 4.49 27.28 -42.66
CA ASN A 859 4.88 27.85 -41.37
C ASN A 859 4.00 29.06 -40.97
N SER A 860 2.90 29.33 -41.68
CA SER A 860 2.03 30.49 -41.41
C SER A 860 1.28 30.37 -40.07
N GLY A 861 1.07 29.15 -39.57
CA GLY A 861 0.23 28.88 -38.40
C GLY A 861 -1.26 29.11 -38.64
N GLU A 862 -1.67 29.38 -39.89
CA GLU A 862 -3.06 29.61 -40.25
C GLU A 862 -3.86 28.30 -40.28
N ILE A 863 -4.95 28.27 -39.51
CA ILE A 863 -5.91 27.17 -39.52
C ILE A 863 -6.92 27.42 -40.64
N LEU A 864 -6.99 26.52 -41.62
CA LEU A 864 -7.89 26.61 -42.76
C LEU A 864 -9.33 26.19 -42.40
N ILE A 865 -9.47 25.22 -41.50
CA ILE A 865 -10.75 24.81 -40.92
C ILE A 865 -10.49 24.24 -39.53
N SER A 866 -11.26 24.71 -38.53
CA SER A 866 -11.16 24.14 -37.18
C SER A 866 -11.77 22.74 -37.12
N TYR A 867 -11.39 21.92 -36.13
CA TYR A 867 -12.05 20.62 -35.94
C TYR A 867 -13.55 20.77 -35.67
N ARG A 868 -13.96 21.85 -34.99
CA ARG A 868 -15.36 22.17 -34.73
C ARG A 868 -16.11 22.52 -36.02
N ASP A 869 -15.56 23.41 -36.85
CA ASP A 869 -16.20 23.78 -38.12
C ASP A 869 -16.28 22.59 -39.07
N LEU A 870 -15.24 21.74 -39.10
CA LEU A 870 -15.27 20.49 -39.84
C LEU A 870 -16.40 19.59 -39.35
N ALA A 871 -16.51 19.36 -38.04
CA ALA A 871 -17.55 18.53 -37.45
C ALA A 871 -18.96 19.11 -37.69
N ASP A 872 -19.14 20.43 -37.65
CA ASP A 872 -20.44 21.08 -37.86
C ASP A 872 -20.95 20.89 -39.31
N ASN A 873 -20.05 20.80 -40.29
CA ASN A 873 -20.37 20.58 -41.71
C ASN A 873 -20.57 19.11 -42.11
N ILE A 874 -20.37 18.15 -41.20
CA ILE A 874 -20.56 16.71 -41.45
C ILE A 874 -21.78 16.22 -40.63
N PRO A 875 -22.71 15.44 -41.23
CA PRO A 875 -23.74 14.73 -40.48
C PRO A 875 -23.13 13.81 -39.42
N GLU A 876 -23.72 13.72 -38.23
CA GLU A 876 -23.12 12.99 -37.11
C GLU A 876 -22.83 11.50 -37.43
N ALA A 877 -23.70 10.86 -38.21
CA ALA A 877 -23.53 9.47 -38.66
C ALA A 877 -22.34 9.26 -39.62
N ASP A 878 -21.89 10.32 -40.29
CA ASP A 878 -20.83 10.31 -41.30
C ASP A 878 -19.50 10.87 -40.74
N LEU A 879 -19.46 11.24 -39.45
CA LEU A 879 -18.25 11.75 -38.83
C LEU A 879 -17.12 10.71 -38.94
N PRO A 880 -15.91 11.12 -39.38
CA PRO A 880 -14.78 10.21 -39.52
C PRO A 880 -14.52 9.42 -38.24
N SER A 881 -14.51 8.10 -38.37
CA SER A 881 -14.20 7.17 -37.28
C SER A 881 -13.44 5.95 -37.80
N VAL A 882 -12.47 5.47 -37.02
CA VAL A 882 -11.66 4.29 -37.29
C VAL A 882 -11.48 3.52 -35.99
N THR A 883 -11.93 2.27 -35.97
CA THR A 883 -11.74 1.34 -34.83
C THR A 883 -10.80 0.23 -35.25
N VAL A 884 -9.79 -0.06 -34.43
CA VAL A 884 -8.83 -1.15 -34.65
C VAL A 884 -8.92 -2.16 -33.51
N ALA A 885 -8.75 -3.44 -33.84
CA ALA A 885 -8.67 -4.54 -32.89
C ALA A 885 -7.55 -5.50 -33.31
N TYR A 886 -6.80 -6.01 -32.34
CA TYR A 886 -5.67 -6.92 -32.52
C TYR A 886 -5.35 -7.66 -31.22
N GLU A 887 -4.52 -8.69 -31.28
CA GLU A 887 -3.98 -9.33 -30.07
C GLU A 887 -2.68 -8.65 -29.64
N PHE A 888 -2.45 -8.54 -28.34
CA PHE A 888 -1.14 -8.15 -27.82
C PHE A 888 -0.04 -9.06 -28.37
N PRO A 889 1.18 -8.55 -28.64
CA PRO A 889 2.27 -9.38 -29.10
C PRO A 889 2.59 -10.51 -28.12
N LYS A 890 2.67 -11.73 -28.65
CA LYS A 890 2.96 -12.97 -27.93
C LYS A 890 3.99 -13.77 -28.70
N THR A 891 4.62 -14.70 -28.00
CA THR A 891 5.42 -15.78 -28.60
C THR A 891 4.51 -16.94 -28.98
N ASP A 892 4.92 -17.75 -29.96
CA ASP A 892 4.21 -18.96 -30.39
C ASP A 892 4.36 -20.14 -29.40
N TYR A 893 5.08 -19.95 -28.29
CA TYR A 893 5.24 -20.96 -27.25
C TYR A 893 3.93 -21.28 -26.53
N SER A 894 3.48 -22.53 -26.59
CA SER A 894 2.16 -22.96 -26.07
C SER A 894 2.21 -24.07 -25.03
N ALA A 895 3.39 -24.61 -24.68
CA ALA A 895 3.52 -25.69 -23.70
C ALA A 895 3.25 -25.21 -22.25
N ALA A 896 3.38 -23.92 -21.99
CA ALA A 896 2.99 -23.24 -20.77
C ALA A 896 2.77 -21.75 -21.06
N ASN A 897 2.24 -21.00 -20.09
CA ASN A 897 2.03 -19.56 -20.25
C ASN A 897 3.37 -18.81 -20.13
N ALA A 898 3.84 -18.23 -21.24
CA ALA A 898 5.15 -17.59 -21.33
C ALA A 898 5.04 -16.16 -21.85
N ARG A 899 5.84 -15.24 -21.29
CA ARG A 899 5.89 -13.85 -21.75
C ARG A 899 6.92 -13.67 -22.85
N TYR A 900 6.58 -12.77 -23.78
CA TYR A 900 7.41 -12.38 -24.91
C TYR A 900 8.09 -11.03 -24.69
N ILE A 901 7.36 -10.07 -24.12
CA ILE A 901 7.85 -8.71 -23.89
C ILE A 901 8.29 -8.56 -22.43
N PHE A 902 9.49 -8.04 -22.22
CA PHE A 902 9.99 -7.66 -20.90
C PHE A 902 10.44 -6.19 -20.90
N ALA A 903 10.30 -5.57 -19.73
CA ALA A 903 10.86 -4.27 -19.40
C ALA A 903 11.94 -4.45 -18.33
N PHE A 904 12.99 -3.63 -18.42
CA PHE A 904 14.19 -3.77 -17.59
C PHE A 904 14.40 -2.54 -16.73
N GLY A 905 15.06 -2.73 -15.59
CA GLY A 905 15.46 -1.62 -14.75
C GLY A 905 16.45 -2.03 -13.67
N ALA A 906 16.83 -1.06 -12.85
CA ALA A 906 17.61 -1.28 -11.64
C ALA A 906 17.12 -0.34 -10.54
N ALA A 907 17.18 -0.80 -9.30
CA ALA A 907 16.92 0.03 -8.13
C ALA A 907 18.14 0.04 -7.22
N LEU A 908 18.43 1.21 -6.65
CA LEU A 908 19.50 1.41 -5.68
C LEU A 908 18.91 2.08 -4.44
N ALA A 909 19.23 1.54 -3.27
CA ALA A 909 18.77 2.07 -2.01
C ALA A 909 19.96 2.39 -1.12
N ARG A 910 19.93 3.56 -0.48
CA ARG A 910 20.77 3.86 0.68
C ARG A 910 19.91 3.83 1.92
N VAL A 911 20.25 2.99 2.88
CA VAL A 911 19.46 2.77 4.10
C VAL A 911 20.26 3.09 5.35
N ALA A 912 19.56 3.46 6.42
CA ALA A 912 20.11 3.61 7.76
C ALA A 912 19.43 2.64 8.73
N VAL A 913 20.23 1.83 9.42
CA VAL A 913 19.78 0.82 10.41
C VAL A 913 20.00 1.36 11.82
N SER A 914 18.94 1.45 12.63
CA SER A 914 19.03 1.92 14.01
C SER A 914 19.56 0.83 14.94
N ARG A 915 20.63 1.14 15.66
CA ARG A 915 21.15 0.32 16.76
C ARG A 915 20.25 0.40 17.99
N VAL A 916 19.41 1.41 18.12
CA VAL A 916 18.51 1.58 19.27
C VAL A 916 17.25 0.75 19.10
N THR A 917 16.61 0.83 17.94
CA THR A 917 15.28 0.24 17.70
C THR A 917 15.28 -0.94 16.73
N GLY A 918 16.33 -1.11 15.90
CA GLY A 918 16.32 -2.04 14.78
C GLY A 918 15.49 -1.53 13.58
N GLU A 919 14.96 -0.31 13.64
CA GLU A 919 14.27 0.34 12.54
C GLU A 919 15.23 0.56 11.36
N ILE A 920 14.73 0.34 10.15
CA ILE A 920 15.43 0.64 8.90
C ILE A 920 14.75 1.84 8.27
N ARG A 921 15.54 2.84 7.86
CA ARG A 921 15.07 4.00 7.09
C ARG A 921 15.69 4.00 5.72
N VAL A 922 14.88 4.18 4.69
CA VAL A 922 15.39 4.45 3.34
C VAL A 922 15.71 5.94 3.26
N LEU A 923 16.98 6.27 3.04
CA LEU A 923 17.45 7.65 2.94
C LEU A 923 17.30 8.16 1.51
N ASP A 924 17.75 7.34 0.56
CA ASP A 924 17.80 7.67 -0.86
C ASP A 924 17.37 6.45 -1.67
N LEU A 925 16.66 6.69 -2.78
CA LEU A 925 16.28 5.65 -3.73
C LEU A 925 16.46 6.16 -5.16
N HIS A 926 17.28 5.48 -5.96
CA HIS A 926 17.41 5.75 -7.39
C HIS A 926 16.78 4.60 -8.18
N GLN A 927 16.03 4.91 -9.23
CA GLN A 927 15.49 3.91 -10.14
C GLN A 927 15.89 4.24 -11.58
N HIS A 928 16.50 3.27 -12.23
CA HIS A 928 16.87 3.32 -13.64
C HIS A 928 15.93 2.39 -14.41
N SER A 929 15.41 2.85 -15.55
CA SER A 929 14.42 2.10 -16.32
C SER A 929 14.69 2.15 -17.82
N ALA A 930 14.54 1.02 -18.48
CA ALA A 930 14.57 0.89 -19.93
C ALA A 930 13.22 0.33 -20.40
N ALA A 931 12.28 1.25 -20.58
CA ALA A 931 10.92 0.94 -21.03
C ALA A 931 10.60 1.55 -22.40
N GLY A 932 11.61 2.05 -23.12
CA GLY A 932 11.40 2.78 -24.36
C GLY A 932 10.86 4.20 -24.13
N PRO A 933 10.25 4.82 -25.15
CA PRO A 933 9.84 6.22 -25.10
C PRO A 933 8.88 6.55 -23.96
N VAL A 934 9.17 7.64 -23.24
CA VAL A 934 8.30 8.16 -22.18
C VAL A 934 7.21 9.01 -22.82
N MET A 935 6.02 8.40 -22.96
CA MET A 935 4.87 9.02 -23.64
C MET A 935 4.32 10.24 -22.88
N ASP A 936 4.26 10.17 -21.55
CA ASP A 936 3.90 11.30 -20.69
C ASP A 936 4.77 11.29 -19.43
N LEU A 937 5.54 12.36 -19.25
CA LEU A 937 6.57 12.44 -18.22
C LEU A 937 5.96 12.41 -16.80
N ALA A 938 4.88 13.16 -16.57
CA ALA A 938 4.24 13.22 -15.25
C ALA A 938 3.60 11.88 -14.85
N ALA A 939 2.94 11.21 -15.80
CA ALA A 939 2.38 9.87 -15.58
C ALA A 939 3.47 8.83 -15.31
N TYR A 940 4.54 8.82 -16.10
CA TYR A 940 5.65 7.89 -15.95
C TYR A 940 6.38 8.06 -14.61
N LEU A 941 6.70 9.31 -14.25
CA LEU A 941 7.34 9.64 -12.98
C LEU A 941 6.47 9.18 -11.80
N GLY A 942 5.18 9.51 -11.80
CA GLY A 942 4.26 9.11 -10.74
C GLY A 942 4.09 7.59 -10.61
N GLN A 943 4.22 6.84 -11.72
CA GLN A 943 4.22 5.37 -11.67
C GLN A 943 5.44 4.82 -10.96
N LEU A 944 6.65 5.27 -11.32
CA LEU A 944 7.87 4.77 -10.69
C LEU A 944 7.95 5.19 -9.22
N GLU A 945 7.68 6.46 -8.89
CA GLU A 945 7.68 6.94 -7.51
C GLU A 945 6.63 6.23 -6.64
N GLY A 946 5.40 6.08 -7.15
CA GLY A 946 4.35 5.35 -6.42
C GLY A 946 4.69 3.87 -6.22
N GLY A 947 5.32 3.24 -7.21
CA GLY A 947 5.79 1.86 -7.13
C GLY A 947 6.91 1.69 -6.11
N ALA A 948 7.83 2.65 -6.05
CA ALA A 948 8.90 2.71 -5.08
C ALA A 948 8.38 2.73 -3.64
N VAL A 949 7.40 3.59 -3.36
CA VAL A 949 6.82 3.70 -2.02
C VAL A 949 6.03 2.43 -1.65
N GLN A 950 5.29 1.82 -2.59
CA GLN A 950 4.63 0.53 -2.34
C GLN A 950 5.63 -0.61 -2.07
N GLY A 951 6.78 -0.61 -2.75
CA GLY A 951 7.87 -1.56 -2.53
C GLY A 951 8.55 -1.36 -1.18
N LEU A 952 8.76 -0.10 -0.76
CA LEU A 952 9.24 0.23 0.58
C LEU A 952 8.29 -0.33 1.65
N GLY A 953 6.98 -0.13 1.48
CA GLY A 953 5.97 -0.66 2.39
C GLY A 953 6.01 -2.18 2.50
N PHE A 954 5.99 -2.88 1.37
CA PHE A 954 6.16 -4.34 1.30
C PHE A 954 7.41 -4.84 2.04
N THR A 955 8.49 -4.06 2.01
CA THR A 955 9.78 -4.43 2.60
C THR A 955 9.86 -4.14 4.10
N LEU A 956 9.24 -3.07 4.60
CA LEU A 956 9.53 -2.52 5.93
C LEU A 956 8.32 -2.38 6.87
N THR A 957 7.10 -2.21 6.36
CA THR A 957 5.96 -1.85 7.23
C THR A 957 4.65 -2.59 6.97
N GLU A 958 4.39 -3.04 5.75
CA GLU A 958 3.08 -3.53 5.33
C GLU A 958 2.94 -5.04 5.43
N ASP A 959 2.09 -5.48 6.36
CA ASP A 959 1.60 -6.85 6.44
C ASP A 959 0.16 -6.86 6.97
N ALA A 960 -0.65 -7.79 6.46
CA ALA A 960 -1.99 -8.09 6.97
C ALA A 960 -1.98 -9.48 7.61
N PRO A 961 -1.30 -9.62 8.77
CA PRO A 961 -1.08 -10.92 9.38
C PRO A 961 -2.41 -11.55 9.82
N MET A 962 -2.44 -12.88 9.75
CA MET A 962 -3.57 -13.68 10.16
C MET A 962 -3.15 -14.71 11.22
N ARG A 963 -4.08 -15.00 12.15
CA ARG A 963 -3.94 -16.06 13.16
C ARG A 963 -5.29 -16.75 13.31
N ASP A 964 -5.33 -18.08 13.27
CA ASP A 964 -6.56 -18.86 13.36
C ASP A 964 -7.62 -18.43 12.32
N CYS A 965 -7.19 -18.02 11.12
CA CYS A 965 -8.00 -17.40 10.06
C CYS A 965 -8.62 -16.02 10.38
N PHE A 966 -8.13 -15.30 11.40
CA PHE A 966 -8.52 -13.93 11.73
C PHE A 966 -7.43 -12.94 11.36
N TYR A 967 -7.79 -11.84 10.68
CA TYR A 967 -6.89 -10.70 10.54
C TYR A 967 -6.63 -10.05 11.90
N LEU A 968 -5.36 -9.78 12.18
CA LEU A 968 -4.95 -9.00 13.36
C LEU A 968 -5.08 -7.49 13.10
N THR A 969 -5.14 -7.09 11.83
CA THR A 969 -5.43 -5.71 11.42
C THR A 969 -6.87 -5.56 10.94
N ALA A 970 -7.51 -4.45 11.28
CA ALA A 970 -8.90 -4.17 10.88
C ALA A 970 -9.05 -2.83 10.16
N ASN A 971 -8.04 -1.96 10.18
CA ASN A 971 -8.08 -0.63 9.59
C ASN A 971 -6.65 -0.08 9.40
N LEU A 972 -6.49 1.12 8.82
CA LEU A 972 -5.19 1.76 8.54
C LEU A 972 -4.46 2.28 9.79
N ASP A 973 -5.07 2.19 10.97
CA ASP A 973 -4.41 2.46 12.25
C ASP A 973 -3.59 1.27 12.74
N THR A 974 -3.81 0.08 12.18
CA THR A 974 -3.13 -1.18 12.48
C THR A 974 -2.46 -1.80 11.25
N TYR A 975 -2.82 -1.38 10.03
CA TYR A 975 -2.11 -1.66 8.79
C TYR A 975 -1.25 -0.47 8.35
N MET A 976 0.07 -0.63 8.36
CA MET A 976 1.03 0.48 8.26
C MET A 976 1.46 0.79 6.81
N LEU A 977 0.57 1.44 6.05
CA LEU A 977 0.95 2.06 4.77
C LEU A 977 2.05 3.12 4.98
N PRO A 978 3.09 3.16 4.13
CA PRO A 978 4.09 4.23 4.16
C PRO A 978 3.46 5.62 4.07
N GLY A 979 3.91 6.53 4.92
CA GLY A 979 3.54 7.95 4.91
C GLY A 979 4.74 8.82 4.56
N ILE A 980 4.56 10.14 4.62
CA ILE A 980 5.60 11.12 4.25
C ILE A 980 6.90 11.01 5.07
N GLN A 981 6.83 10.47 6.28
CA GLN A 981 8.00 10.26 7.15
C GLN A 981 8.70 8.92 6.90
N ASP A 982 8.02 7.99 6.20
CA ASP A 982 8.56 6.70 5.80
C ASP A 982 9.20 6.77 4.39
N ALA A 983 8.70 7.69 3.54
CA ALA A 983 9.22 7.92 2.20
C ALA A 983 10.71 8.35 2.21
N PRO A 984 11.50 7.97 1.18
CA PRO A 984 12.89 8.40 1.06
C PRO A 984 13.00 9.92 1.02
N LYS A 985 14.07 10.48 1.61
CA LYS A 985 14.33 11.93 1.54
C LYS A 985 14.59 12.39 0.12
N THR A 986 15.20 11.51 -0.69
CA THR A 986 15.50 11.77 -2.09
C THR A 986 15.13 10.54 -2.90
N MET A 987 14.33 10.77 -3.95
CA MET A 987 13.98 9.78 -4.95
C MET A 987 14.34 10.36 -6.31
N ARG A 988 15.13 9.63 -7.11
CA ARG A 988 15.54 10.06 -8.46
C ARG A 988 15.21 8.95 -9.44
N ILE A 989 14.59 9.34 -10.54
CA ILE A 989 14.05 8.43 -11.54
C ILE A 989 14.73 8.73 -12.87
N PHE A 990 15.27 7.71 -13.50
CA PHE A 990 16.00 7.78 -14.75
C PHE A 990 15.33 6.89 -15.79
N ALA A 991 15.30 7.36 -17.04
CA ALA A 991 14.77 6.60 -18.17
C ALA A 991 15.77 6.57 -19.33
N LEU A 992 15.98 5.36 -19.84
CA LEU A 992 16.58 5.10 -21.14
C LEU A 992 15.45 4.90 -22.15
N GLU A 993 15.21 5.93 -22.97
CA GLU A 993 14.09 5.96 -23.92
C GLU A 993 14.39 5.25 -25.25
N GLY A 994 15.67 4.99 -25.54
CA GLY A 994 16.13 4.33 -26.75
C GLY A 994 15.75 2.85 -26.81
N LEU A 995 15.32 2.40 -27.99
CA LEU A 995 15.03 0.99 -28.30
C LEU A 995 16.16 0.36 -29.11
N ASP A 996 16.28 -0.97 -29.08
CA ASP A 996 17.25 -1.67 -29.92
C ASP A 996 16.92 -1.56 -31.42
N PRO A 997 17.92 -1.55 -32.32
CA PRO A 997 17.68 -1.56 -33.76
C PRO A 997 16.79 -2.75 -34.17
N GLY A 998 15.67 -2.44 -34.83
CA GLY A 998 14.69 -3.43 -35.27
C GLY A 998 13.63 -3.81 -34.23
N ASP A 999 13.56 -3.11 -33.10
CA ASP A 999 12.40 -3.16 -32.19
C ASP A 999 11.19 -2.45 -32.82
N ASP A 1000 10.16 -3.22 -33.14
CA ASP A 1000 8.89 -2.75 -33.72
C ASP A 1000 7.75 -2.64 -32.69
N LEU A 1001 8.05 -2.92 -31.42
CA LEU A 1001 7.09 -3.00 -30.33
C LEU A 1001 6.97 -1.66 -29.55
N GLY A 1002 7.89 -0.71 -29.72
CA GLY A 1002 7.72 0.65 -29.19
C GLY A 1002 7.80 0.74 -27.65
N PRO A 1003 6.97 1.54 -26.97
CA PRO A 1003 7.02 1.69 -25.52
C PRO A 1003 6.58 0.41 -24.78
N ARG A 1004 7.26 0.11 -23.69
CA ARG A 1004 6.93 -0.94 -22.72
C ARG A 1004 6.19 -0.37 -21.52
N GLY A 1005 5.55 -1.23 -20.76
CA GLY A 1005 4.81 -0.81 -19.58
C GLY A 1005 5.68 -0.57 -18.36
N SER A 1006 5.66 0.65 -17.82
CA SER A 1006 6.32 0.99 -16.53
C SER A 1006 5.44 0.76 -15.30
N GLY A 1007 4.20 0.32 -15.50
CA GLY A 1007 3.19 0.15 -14.46
C GLY A 1007 3.68 -0.70 -13.29
N GLU A 1008 4.42 -1.77 -13.50
CA GLU A 1008 4.93 -2.63 -12.40
C GLU A 1008 6.45 -2.48 -12.17
N LEU A 1009 7.14 -1.80 -13.07
CA LEU A 1009 8.59 -1.63 -13.03
C LEU A 1009 9.05 -0.85 -11.78
N GLY A 1010 8.24 0.08 -11.30
CA GLY A 1010 8.54 0.91 -10.14
C GLY A 1010 8.67 0.16 -8.81
N ILE A 1011 8.13 -1.06 -8.68
CA ILE A 1011 8.13 -1.81 -7.42
C ILE A 1011 9.14 -2.97 -7.40
N GLY A 1012 9.43 -3.60 -8.54
CA GLY A 1012 10.04 -4.93 -8.62
C GLY A 1012 11.39 -5.11 -7.89
N ALA A 1013 12.32 -4.17 -8.08
CA ALA A 1013 13.68 -4.27 -7.52
C ALA A 1013 13.86 -3.53 -6.18
N VAL A 1014 12.84 -2.86 -5.65
CA VAL A 1014 12.96 -2.01 -4.46
C VAL A 1014 13.30 -2.84 -3.21
N THR A 1015 12.58 -3.94 -3.03
CA THR A 1015 12.75 -4.84 -1.87
C THR A 1015 14.15 -5.43 -1.78
N PRO A 1016 14.69 -6.09 -2.82
CA PRO A 1016 16.06 -6.59 -2.76
C PRO A 1016 17.10 -5.48 -2.68
N ALA A 1017 16.90 -4.31 -3.31
CA ALA A 1017 17.85 -3.19 -3.15
C ALA A 1017 17.96 -2.74 -1.69
N ILE A 1018 16.83 -2.65 -0.98
CA ILE A 1018 16.79 -2.35 0.46
C ILE A 1018 17.44 -3.48 1.27
N ALA A 1019 17.12 -4.75 1.00
CA ALA A 1019 17.69 -5.90 1.71
C ALA A 1019 19.22 -5.99 1.54
N ASN A 1020 19.73 -5.79 0.33
CA ASN A 1020 21.16 -5.74 0.02
C ASN A 1020 21.82 -4.52 0.69
N ALA A 1021 21.14 -3.38 0.78
CA ALA A 1021 21.65 -2.20 1.49
C ALA A 1021 21.74 -2.44 3.01
N VAL A 1022 20.79 -3.18 3.60
CA VAL A 1022 20.86 -3.63 5.00
C VAL A 1022 22.06 -4.57 5.18
N ALA A 1023 22.27 -5.52 4.27
CA ALA A 1023 23.43 -6.39 4.32
C ALA A 1023 24.76 -5.63 4.18
N ALA A 1024 24.82 -4.60 3.33
CA ALA A 1024 25.97 -3.72 3.22
C ALA A 1024 26.23 -2.90 4.49
N ALA A 1025 25.18 -2.57 5.25
CA ALA A 1025 25.28 -1.84 6.52
C ALA A 1025 25.73 -2.74 7.68
N ILE A 1026 25.13 -3.93 7.82
CA ILE A 1026 25.25 -4.75 9.04
C ILE A 1026 25.66 -6.21 8.78
N GLY A 1027 26.09 -6.55 7.56
CA GLY A 1027 26.54 -7.89 7.21
C GLY A 1027 25.45 -8.97 7.17
N HIS A 1028 24.17 -8.60 7.29
CA HIS A 1028 23.04 -9.51 7.35
C HIS A 1028 21.99 -9.20 6.29
N TRP A 1029 21.62 -10.21 5.50
CA TRP A 1029 20.51 -10.16 4.55
C TRP A 1029 19.23 -10.57 5.25
N PRO A 1030 18.24 -9.67 5.37
CA PRO A 1030 16.92 -10.07 5.84
C PRO A 1030 16.33 -11.14 4.91
N VAL A 1031 15.72 -12.16 5.50
CA VAL A 1031 15.05 -13.28 4.79
C VAL A 1031 13.52 -13.25 4.96
N THR A 1032 13.02 -12.26 5.69
CA THR A 1032 11.58 -12.06 5.93
C THR A 1032 11.22 -10.62 5.67
N THR A 1033 10.13 -10.41 4.94
CA THR A 1033 9.54 -9.09 4.69
C THR A 1033 8.09 -9.05 5.22
N PRO A 1034 7.63 -7.94 5.83
CA PRO A 1034 8.43 -6.81 6.27
C PRO A 1034 9.53 -7.21 7.27
N VAL A 1035 10.69 -6.55 7.18
CA VAL A 1035 11.85 -6.87 8.03
C VAL A 1035 11.52 -6.57 9.49
N PRO A 1036 11.46 -7.58 10.39
CA PRO A 1036 11.11 -7.34 11.78
C PRO A 1036 12.25 -6.60 12.50
N PRO A 1037 12.02 -5.43 13.13
CA PRO A 1037 13.09 -4.71 13.82
C PRO A 1037 13.78 -5.50 14.94
N ALA A 1038 13.04 -6.43 15.57
CA ALA A 1038 13.59 -7.34 16.56
C ALA A 1038 14.68 -8.27 15.99
N SER A 1039 14.52 -8.73 14.74
CA SER A 1039 15.53 -9.56 14.07
C SER A 1039 16.83 -8.79 13.84
N ILE A 1040 16.73 -7.52 13.46
CA ILE A 1040 17.87 -6.62 13.29
C ILE A 1040 18.60 -6.38 14.61
N LEU A 1041 17.88 -6.12 15.70
CA LEU A 1041 18.51 -5.97 17.02
C LEU A 1041 19.23 -7.24 17.47
N ALA A 1042 18.66 -8.41 17.22
CA ALA A 1042 19.29 -9.69 17.55
C ALA A 1042 20.64 -9.86 16.83
N VAL A 1043 20.71 -9.53 15.54
CA VAL A 1043 21.96 -9.55 14.76
C VAL A 1043 22.99 -8.57 15.34
N LEU A 1044 22.58 -7.35 15.66
CA LEU A 1044 23.48 -6.32 16.17
C LEU A 1044 24.03 -6.61 17.58
N GLU A 1045 23.45 -7.56 18.31
CA GLU A 1045 23.84 -7.96 19.67
C GLU A 1045 24.68 -9.25 19.72
N LEU A 1046 24.92 -9.90 18.58
CA LEU A 1046 25.84 -11.03 18.53
C LEU A 1046 27.26 -10.56 18.91
N PRO A 1047 28.05 -11.40 19.62
CA PRO A 1047 29.47 -11.13 19.82
C PRO A 1047 30.18 -11.02 18.47
N ALA A 1048 31.13 -10.08 18.36
CA ALA A 1048 31.90 -9.85 17.15
C ALA A 1048 32.85 -11.00 16.80
#